data_AF-A0A3D5JDQ3-F1
#
_entry.id   AF-A0A3D5JDQ3-F1
#
_cell.length_a   1.000
_cell.length_b   1.000
_cell.length_c   1.000
_cell.angle_alpha   90.00
_cell.angle_beta   90.00
_cell.angle_gamma   90.00
#
_symmetry.space_group_name_H-M   'P 1'
#
loop_
_entity.id
_entity.type
_entity.pdbx_description
1 polymer ?
#
loop_
_entity_poly.entity_id
_entity_poly.type
_entity_poly.pdbx_seq_one_letter_code
_entity_poly.pdbx_strand_id
1 'polypeptide(L)'
;MIVEIALVIPLRQVFDYQWPAGWIEPKLGQRVLVPFRRQKKCGLIVGIKEKTEFHGVRQVLSLLDEHSIINRDLLDLTKWIAEYYFCGWGEVLQAALPGGLGVHLQSEYSWALSKPNQNKKLPEKFSSLLLRERWTDQEWKEFKPSTTEENLRQHWIDSGLLKVHRHLVQQRVKIKTERWVKLKNISYDKPGKSSRKKTKRQRVLEILQMCDEVPWLKIRDEIKAPASLLKQLVEEQVVETFEKRVFRRFLPQGLPKPRNFQKLSEDQQKVWVMIEQSLSSNKYKAFLLHGVTGSGKTEVYLHAVRKCLELKKTALVLVPEISLTPQLVNRFRERFGDLVAVLHSGMDEGERFDEWSRIQLGQAKIAIGARSAIFAPLQNLGLVVIDEEHDQSYKQGESPRYQGRDVAVYRAFQEKTTVIMGSATPSIESWQNSRTGKYHLLELPSRALPGAKLPEVKLLDLRQQPRQSGCYFFTKELVQALRICLKKQEQAILFLNRRGYAPIVQCPECENTVNCDACSLSLVYHQSSEKLRCHQCDHTQGFPNICPCCGTQTTMRLVGTGTEHIEQDLRVVFPEARLLRMDRDTLHGKHALSEMQQKIQSHEVDIVIGTQLVTKGHDFPNVTLVGVLLADLGLNLPDFRSAERTFQLLTQVAGRAGRGDKPGRVLIQTNNPNHHSLVTAQLQNYESFVKQEMPLRERLRQPPFLSLASVLCISHDENRAKDLALSLRHNLRSNSQAGVICQGPAEAPIRRINHRFRWQVLIKASSAGLIRKVFEKSLLGPEPLIFSREENIILDIDPQHLM
;
A
#
# COMPACT_ATOMS: atom_id res chain seq x y z
N MET A 1 3.24 23.86 32.86
CA MET A 1 3.32 22.60 32.11
C MET A 1 3.54 22.91 30.64
N ILE A 2 4.49 22.23 30.02
CA ILE A 2 4.85 22.35 28.61
C ILE A 2 4.58 20.99 27.93
N VAL A 3 4.04 21.05 26.71
CA VAL A 3 3.87 19.88 25.85
C VAL A 3 4.79 19.99 24.64
N GLU A 4 5.44 18.89 24.31
CA GLU A 4 6.25 18.75 23.09
C GLU A 4 5.37 18.20 21.99
N ILE A 5 5.31 18.89 20.86
CA ILE A 5 4.38 18.60 19.78
C ILE A 5 5.14 18.31 18.49
N ALA A 6 4.91 17.11 17.95
CA ALA A 6 5.31 16.76 16.60
C ALA A 6 4.24 17.28 15.63
N LEU A 7 4.58 18.31 14.85
CA LEU A 7 3.69 18.86 13.84
C LEU A 7 3.62 17.94 12.63
N VAL A 8 2.43 17.78 12.04
CA VAL A 8 2.19 16.94 10.86
C VAL A 8 2.72 17.64 9.58
N ILE A 9 4.03 17.83 9.51
CA ILE A 9 4.81 18.49 8.47
C ILE A 9 6.17 17.79 8.32
N PRO A 10 6.87 17.92 7.17
CA PRO A 10 8.15 17.27 6.91
C PRO A 10 9.33 17.95 7.63
N LEU A 11 9.23 18.08 8.95
CA LEU A 11 10.30 18.57 9.81
C LEU A 11 10.69 17.50 10.83
N ARG A 12 12.00 17.35 11.05
CA ARG A 12 12.58 16.41 12.02
C ARG A 12 12.60 16.95 13.46
N GLN A 13 11.98 18.11 13.70
CA GLN A 13 11.96 18.78 15.00
C GLN A 13 10.60 18.65 15.67
N VAL A 14 10.61 18.63 16.99
CA VAL A 14 9.43 18.82 17.84
C VAL A 14 9.41 20.25 18.36
N PHE A 15 8.24 20.75 18.73
CA PHE A 15 8.05 22.13 19.15
C PHE A 15 7.39 22.19 20.52
N ASP A 16 7.93 23.06 21.39
CA ASP A 16 7.37 23.30 22.71
C ASP A 16 6.17 24.24 22.64
N TYR A 17 5.12 23.89 23.38
CA TYR A 17 3.94 24.73 23.58
C TYR A 17 3.51 24.72 25.04
N GLN A 18 2.99 25.85 25.50
CA GLN A 18 2.41 25.95 26.83
C GLN A 18 1.03 25.30 26.84
N TRP A 19 0.79 24.42 27.81
CA TRP A 19 -0.54 23.87 28.05
C TRP A 19 -1.42 24.91 28.76
N PRO A 20 -2.63 25.22 28.26
CA PRO A 20 -3.53 26.19 28.90
C PRO A 20 -3.90 25.79 30.33
N ALA A 21 -3.92 26.76 31.25
CA ALA A 21 -4.35 26.53 32.63
C ALA A 21 -5.85 26.16 32.69
N GLY A 22 -6.21 25.23 33.57
CA GLY A 22 -7.60 24.77 33.75
C GLY A 22 -8.09 23.73 32.73
N TRP A 23 -7.28 23.36 31.73
CA TRP A 23 -7.59 22.24 30.86
C TRP A 23 -7.31 20.90 31.54
N ILE A 24 -7.98 19.85 31.07
CA ILE A 24 -7.68 18.46 31.46
C ILE A 24 -6.20 18.18 31.18
N GLU A 25 -5.57 17.35 32.02
CA GLU A 25 -4.17 16.97 31.87
C GLU A 25 -3.89 16.37 30.48
N PRO A 26 -2.84 16.84 29.77
CA PRO A 26 -2.52 16.34 28.44
C PRO A 26 -2.04 14.89 28.51
N LYS A 27 -2.38 14.12 27.48
CA LYS A 27 -1.94 12.74 27.29
C LYS A 27 -1.14 12.63 26.00
N LEU A 28 -0.08 11.83 26.04
CA LEU A 28 0.71 11.49 24.86
C LEU A 28 -0.18 10.88 23.78
N GLY A 29 0.04 11.26 22.53
CA GLY A 29 -0.68 10.77 21.35
C GLY A 29 -2.03 11.44 21.09
N GLN A 30 -2.42 12.43 21.88
CA GLN A 30 -3.56 13.29 21.57
C GLN A 30 -3.21 14.27 20.45
N ARG A 31 -4.16 14.52 19.54
CA ARG A 31 -4.00 15.58 18.55
C ARG A 31 -4.41 16.92 19.12
N VAL A 32 -3.66 17.93 18.74
CA VAL A 32 -3.83 19.31 19.17
C VAL A 32 -3.66 20.27 18.01
N LEU A 33 -4.36 21.39 18.06
CA LEU A 33 -4.18 22.49 17.16
C LEU A 33 -3.27 23.53 17.80
N VAL A 34 -2.22 23.95 17.09
CA VAL A 34 -1.25 24.92 17.59
C VAL A 34 -0.92 26.00 16.57
N PRO A 35 -0.48 27.19 17.01
CA PRO A 35 0.01 28.21 16.10
C PRO A 35 1.41 27.86 15.61
N PHE A 36 1.64 27.92 14.29
CA PHE A 36 2.95 27.71 13.68
C PHE A 36 3.20 28.79 12.62
N ARG A 37 4.12 29.72 12.92
CA ARG A 37 4.33 30.96 12.16
C ARG A 37 3.01 31.74 11.99
N ARG A 38 2.56 31.95 10.75
CA ARG A 38 1.29 32.61 10.37
C ARG A 38 0.13 31.63 10.16
N GLN A 39 0.33 30.34 10.43
CA GLN A 39 -0.66 29.28 10.19
C GLN A 39 -1.07 28.60 11.49
N LYS A 40 -2.20 27.90 11.47
CA LYS A 40 -2.55 26.90 12.49
C LYS A 40 -2.20 25.53 11.92
N LYS A 41 -1.62 24.65 12.73
CA LYS A 41 -1.23 23.30 12.32
C LYS A 41 -1.73 22.28 13.33
N CYS A 42 -2.11 21.11 12.83
CA CYS A 42 -2.33 19.95 13.66
C CYS A 42 -0.97 19.35 14.03
N GLY A 43 -0.84 18.92 15.27
CA GLY A 43 0.28 18.13 15.77
C GLY A 43 -0.20 17.11 16.79
N LEU A 44 0.70 16.22 17.20
CA LEU A 44 0.45 15.27 18.26
C LEU A 44 1.36 15.56 19.45
N ILE A 45 0.82 15.41 20.66
CA ILE A 45 1.60 15.51 21.89
C ILE A 45 2.51 14.28 21.97
N VAL A 46 3.82 14.51 21.97
CA VAL A 46 4.85 13.45 21.99
C VAL A 46 5.71 13.47 23.25
N GLY A 47 5.65 14.55 24.03
CA GLY A 47 6.33 14.69 25.30
C GLY A 47 5.60 15.69 26.20
N ILE A 48 5.80 15.57 27.51
CA ILE A 48 5.24 16.47 28.52
C ILE A 48 6.38 16.77 29.49
N LYS A 49 6.62 18.06 29.78
CA LYS A 49 7.69 18.52 30.67
C LYS A 49 7.26 19.70 31.52
N GLU A 50 7.92 19.89 32.65
CA GLU A 50 7.59 20.98 33.58
C GLU A 50 8.10 22.34 33.10
N LYS A 51 9.33 22.35 32.54
CA LYS A 51 10.06 23.55 32.13
C LYS A 51 10.57 23.42 30.69
N THR A 52 10.82 24.56 30.06
CA THR A 52 11.38 24.68 28.71
C THR A 52 12.52 25.69 28.75
N GLU A 53 13.54 25.49 27.92
CA GLU A 53 14.68 26.40 27.76
C GLU A 53 14.33 27.59 26.84
N PHE A 54 13.16 27.56 26.18
CA PHE A 54 12.75 28.60 25.24
C PHE A 54 11.88 29.67 25.91
N HIS A 55 12.11 30.93 25.57
CA HIS A 55 11.27 32.06 25.99
C HIS A 55 10.14 32.34 24.98
N GLY A 56 9.02 32.92 25.44
CA GLY A 56 7.92 33.34 24.56
C GLY A 56 7.13 32.19 23.92
N VAL A 57 7.09 31.03 24.59
CA VAL A 57 6.39 29.83 24.10
C VAL A 57 4.89 30.11 23.93
N ARG A 58 4.36 29.76 22.75
CA ARG A 58 2.93 29.94 22.43
C ARG A 58 2.08 28.86 23.09
N GLN A 59 0.80 29.15 23.29
CA GLN A 59 -0.16 28.19 23.86
C GLN A 59 -0.77 27.27 22.81
N VAL A 60 -1.20 26.09 23.26
CA VAL A 60 -2.08 25.19 22.48
C VAL A 60 -3.44 25.86 22.28
N LEU A 61 -3.99 25.78 21.06
CA LEU A 61 -5.25 26.45 20.70
C LEU A 61 -6.48 25.59 20.97
N SER A 62 -6.39 24.28 20.71
CA SER A 62 -7.50 23.33 20.88
C SER A 62 -6.97 21.92 21.09
N LEU A 63 -7.59 21.19 22.01
CA LEU A 63 -7.52 19.73 22.05
C LEU A 63 -8.53 19.18 21.03
N LEU A 64 -8.13 18.20 20.22
CA LEU A 64 -8.97 17.64 19.16
C LEU A 64 -9.58 16.28 19.53
N ASP A 65 -9.02 15.63 20.55
CA ASP A 65 -9.39 14.30 21.00
C ASP A 65 -9.41 14.21 22.52
N GLU A 66 -10.50 13.67 23.07
CA GLU A 66 -10.60 13.40 24.52
C GLU A 66 -9.67 12.26 24.95
N HIS A 67 -9.38 11.32 24.04
CA HIS A 67 -8.53 10.16 24.28
C HIS A 67 -7.30 10.17 23.36
N SER A 68 -6.25 9.47 23.79
CA SER A 68 -5.08 9.26 22.95
C SER A 68 -5.45 8.41 21.73
N ILE A 69 -5.19 8.94 20.54
CA ILE A 69 -5.38 8.19 19.28
C ILE A 69 -4.21 7.25 19.04
N ILE A 70 -2.99 7.68 19.38
CA ILE A 70 -1.79 6.89 19.21
C ILE A 70 -1.24 6.53 20.59
N ASN A 71 -1.26 5.24 20.95
CA ASN A 71 -0.71 4.79 22.22
C ASN A 71 0.82 4.96 22.27
N ARG A 72 1.40 4.80 23.46
CA ARG A 72 2.84 4.95 23.69
C ARG A 72 3.68 4.04 22.79
N ASP A 73 3.28 2.78 22.64
CA ASP A 73 4.03 1.82 21.81
C ASP A 73 4.11 2.28 20.35
N LEU A 74 3.01 2.81 19.79
CA LEU A 74 3.03 3.37 18.44
C LEU A 74 3.80 4.69 18.35
N LEU A 75 3.81 5.53 19.39
CA LEU A 75 4.66 6.72 19.42
C LEU A 75 6.15 6.34 19.34
N ASP A 76 6.57 5.36 20.14
CA ASP A 76 7.95 4.87 20.14
C ASP A 76 8.31 4.21 18.79
N LEU A 77 7.39 3.43 18.21
CA LEU A 77 7.55 2.84 16.88
C LEU A 77 7.70 3.92 15.80
N THR A 78 6.80 4.91 15.77
CA THR A 78 6.84 5.99 14.77
C THR A 78 8.07 6.87 14.92
N LYS A 79 8.56 7.07 16.15
CA LYS A 79 9.82 7.76 16.42
C LYS A 79 10.99 6.97 15.84
N TRP A 80 11.06 5.67 16.10
CA TRP A 80 12.10 4.81 15.55
C TRP A 80 12.09 4.81 14.01
N ILE A 81 10.92 4.76 13.38
CA ILE A 81 10.80 4.85 11.91
C ILE A 81 11.34 6.19 11.41
N ALA A 82 10.94 7.31 12.03
CA ALA A 82 11.39 8.65 11.63
C ALA A 82 12.91 8.78 11.70
N GLU A 83 13.48 8.23 12.77
CA GLU A 83 14.90 8.19 13.04
C GLU A 83 15.67 7.28 12.08
N TYR A 84 15.21 6.04 11.89
CA TYR A 84 15.86 5.04 11.04
C TYR A 84 15.83 5.44 9.56
N TYR A 85 14.67 5.89 9.06
CA TYR A 85 14.48 6.28 7.66
C TYR A 85 14.76 7.77 7.38
N PHE A 86 15.31 8.50 8.37
CA PHE A 86 15.72 9.90 8.24
C PHE A 86 14.61 10.81 7.68
N CYS A 87 13.42 10.75 8.28
CA CYS A 87 12.28 11.59 7.91
C CYS A 87 11.69 12.31 9.13
N GLY A 88 10.73 13.22 8.91
CA GLY A 88 10.08 13.94 9.99
C GLY A 88 9.17 13.03 10.81
N TRP A 89 9.23 13.11 12.15
CA TRP A 89 8.35 12.30 13.02
C TRP A 89 6.87 12.62 12.75
N GLY A 90 6.56 13.88 12.45
CA GLY A 90 5.23 14.31 12.01
C GLY A 90 4.70 13.58 10.77
N GLU A 91 5.55 13.30 9.79
CA GLU A 91 5.17 12.56 8.56
C GLU A 91 4.84 11.10 8.89
N VAL A 92 5.61 10.48 9.79
CA VAL A 92 5.33 9.11 10.23
C VAL A 92 4.05 9.04 11.05
N LEU A 93 3.83 9.99 11.95
CA LEU A 93 2.58 10.09 12.70
C LEU A 93 1.39 10.30 11.77
N GLN A 94 1.56 11.11 10.71
CA GLN A 94 0.53 11.26 9.68
C GLN A 94 0.18 9.93 9.02
N ALA A 95 1.21 9.16 8.64
CA ALA A 95 1.05 7.86 8.00
C ALA A 95 0.41 6.81 8.94
N ALA A 96 0.59 6.97 10.25
CA ALA A 96 0.02 6.10 11.27
C ALA A 96 -1.46 6.39 11.59
N LEU A 97 -1.94 7.60 11.31
CA LEU A 97 -3.34 7.98 11.54
C LEU A 97 -4.26 7.44 10.43
N PRO A 98 -5.50 7.02 10.75
CA PRO A 98 -6.47 6.67 9.73
C PRO A 98 -6.83 7.90 8.88
N GLY A 99 -7.10 7.66 7.59
CA GLY A 99 -7.56 8.70 6.67
C GLY A 99 -8.85 9.35 7.17
N GLY A 100 -9.03 10.64 6.88
CA GLY A 100 -10.22 11.40 7.33
C GLY A 100 -10.10 12.07 8.70
N LEU A 101 -9.05 11.78 9.46
CA LEU A 101 -8.67 12.50 10.69
C LEU A 101 -7.86 13.78 10.40
N GLY A 102 -7.72 14.19 9.14
CA GLY A 102 -7.14 15.49 8.83
C GLY A 102 -7.98 16.62 9.43
N VAL A 103 -7.32 17.60 10.05
CA VAL A 103 -7.99 18.84 10.48
C VAL A 103 -8.16 19.72 9.26
N HIS A 104 -9.41 19.96 8.86
CA HIS A 104 -9.70 20.95 7.83
C HIS A 104 -9.84 22.32 8.49
N LEU A 105 -8.98 23.25 8.10
CA LEU A 105 -9.13 24.65 8.47
C LEU A 105 -9.96 25.31 7.37
N GLN A 106 -11.21 25.66 7.68
CA GLN A 106 -11.97 26.54 6.80
C GLN A 106 -11.45 27.96 7.01
N SER A 107 -10.99 28.57 5.92
CA SER A 107 -10.65 29.99 5.94
C SER A 107 -11.94 30.76 5.73
N GLU A 108 -12.33 31.52 6.73
CA GLU A 108 -13.29 32.61 6.66
C GLU A 108 -12.50 33.91 6.45
N TYR A 109 -13.03 34.79 5.63
CA TYR A 109 -12.47 36.10 5.32
C TYR A 109 -13.37 37.18 5.88
N SER A 110 -12.79 38.23 6.41
CA SER A 110 -13.51 39.44 6.82
C SER A 110 -12.74 40.70 6.43
N TRP A 111 -13.45 41.80 6.22
CA TRP A 111 -12.82 43.09 5.91
C TRP A 111 -12.20 43.73 7.16
N ALA A 112 -11.02 44.34 7.01
CA ALA A 112 -10.30 44.97 8.11
C ALA A 112 -10.77 46.42 8.37
N LEU A 113 -11.87 46.63 9.12
CA LEU A 113 -12.43 47.92 9.60
C LEU A 113 -12.75 49.01 8.55
N SER A 114 -12.07 49.06 7.40
CA SER A 114 -12.34 49.89 6.25
C SER A 114 -12.46 48.98 5.02
N LYS A 115 -13.68 48.83 4.50
CA LYS A 115 -13.89 48.22 3.18
C LYS A 115 -13.03 48.99 2.18
N PRO A 116 -12.35 48.32 1.22
CA PRO A 116 -11.65 49.03 0.16
C PRO A 116 -12.64 50.00 -0.48
N ASN A 117 -12.20 51.26 -0.61
CA ASN A 117 -13.00 52.34 -1.20
C ASN A 117 -13.67 51.84 -2.49
N GLN A 118 -14.99 52.02 -2.60
CA GLN A 118 -15.82 51.55 -3.74
C GLN A 118 -15.34 52.06 -5.12
N ASN A 119 -14.30 52.89 -5.17
CA ASN A 119 -13.72 53.48 -6.37
C ASN A 119 -12.74 52.58 -7.14
N LYS A 120 -12.39 51.38 -6.67
CA LYS A 120 -11.75 50.34 -7.51
C LYS A 120 -12.80 49.31 -7.88
N LYS A 121 -13.12 49.18 -9.18
CA LYS A 121 -14.08 48.20 -9.74
C LYS A 121 -13.86 46.82 -9.11
N LEU A 122 -14.71 46.47 -8.15
CA LEU A 122 -14.80 45.10 -7.63
C LEU A 122 -15.30 44.22 -8.79
N PRO A 123 -14.77 43.01 -8.97
CA PRO A 123 -15.27 42.12 -10.02
C PRO A 123 -16.77 41.86 -9.84
N GLU A 124 -17.60 42.20 -10.83
CA GLU A 124 -19.07 42.09 -10.75
C GLU A 124 -19.52 40.68 -10.35
N LYS A 125 -18.79 39.67 -10.81
CA LYS A 125 -18.98 38.26 -10.53
C LYS A 125 -18.94 37.89 -9.04
N PHE A 126 -18.19 38.64 -8.22
CA PHE A 126 -18.04 38.40 -6.78
C PHE A 126 -18.76 39.45 -5.93
N SER A 127 -19.50 40.37 -6.54
CA SER A 127 -20.15 41.50 -5.85
C SER A 127 -21.04 41.05 -4.68
N SER A 128 -21.88 40.02 -4.89
CA SER A 128 -22.77 39.46 -3.86
C SER A 128 -22.02 38.83 -2.68
N LEU A 129 -20.83 38.28 -2.91
CA LEU A 129 -19.97 37.68 -1.88
C LEU A 129 -19.19 38.76 -1.11
N LEU A 130 -18.60 39.72 -1.84
CA LEU A 130 -17.74 40.78 -1.30
C LEU A 130 -18.51 41.86 -0.52
N LEU A 131 -19.82 41.96 -0.73
CA LEU A 131 -20.72 42.82 0.07
C LEU A 131 -20.92 42.30 1.50
N ARG A 132 -20.78 40.98 1.72
CA ARG A 132 -20.92 40.35 3.04
C ARG A 132 -19.77 40.77 3.96
N GLU A 133 -20.05 40.81 5.26
CA GLU A 133 -19.00 41.05 6.27
C GLU A 133 -18.03 39.87 6.38
N ARG A 134 -18.53 38.66 6.13
CA ARG A 134 -17.77 37.41 6.19
C ARG A 134 -18.17 36.45 5.07
N TRP A 135 -17.20 35.70 4.58
CA TRP A 135 -17.41 34.59 3.64
C TRP A 135 -16.28 33.58 3.74
N THR A 136 -16.47 32.39 3.18
CA THR A 136 -15.51 31.29 3.26
C THR A 136 -14.77 31.04 1.93
N ASP A 137 -13.63 30.35 1.99
CA ASP A 137 -12.87 29.95 0.80
C ASP A 137 -13.65 29.03 -0.14
N GLN A 138 -14.57 28.23 0.41
CA GLN A 138 -15.44 27.38 -0.39
C GLN A 138 -16.44 28.20 -1.19
N GLU A 139 -17.10 29.17 -0.54
CA GLU A 139 -18.01 30.10 -1.23
C GLU A 139 -17.25 30.91 -2.30
N TRP A 140 -16.00 31.33 -2.06
CA TRP A 140 -15.17 31.97 -3.09
C TRP A 140 -14.94 31.06 -4.30
N LYS A 141 -14.63 29.77 -4.07
CA LYS A 141 -14.36 28.78 -5.12
C LYS A 141 -15.60 28.40 -5.92
N GLU A 142 -16.79 28.45 -5.34
CA GLU A 142 -18.06 28.19 -6.05
C GLU A 142 -18.27 29.14 -7.23
N PHE A 143 -17.76 30.38 -7.15
CA PHE A 143 -17.75 31.33 -8.26
C PHE A 143 -16.66 31.05 -9.31
N LYS A 144 -15.82 30.01 -9.17
CA LYS A 144 -14.77 29.64 -10.13
C LYS A 144 -13.87 30.83 -10.51
N PRO A 145 -13.05 31.36 -9.58
CA PRO A 145 -12.18 32.51 -9.82
C PRO A 145 -11.15 32.24 -10.92
N SER A 146 -10.86 33.26 -11.73
CA SER A 146 -9.74 33.29 -12.66
C SER A 146 -8.41 33.54 -11.92
N THR A 147 -7.27 33.28 -12.57
CA THR A 147 -5.93 33.53 -12.01
C THR A 147 -5.75 34.97 -11.54
N THR A 148 -6.33 35.93 -12.27
CA THR A 148 -6.28 37.36 -11.96
C THR A 148 -7.04 37.69 -10.67
N GLU A 149 -8.20 37.08 -10.47
CA GLU A 149 -9.05 37.26 -9.27
C GLU A 149 -8.42 36.58 -8.05
N GLU A 150 -7.76 35.45 -8.25
CA GLU A 150 -7.01 34.76 -7.18
C GLU A 150 -5.81 35.59 -6.71
N ASN A 151 -5.08 36.21 -7.65
CA ASN A 151 -3.99 37.15 -7.34
C ASN A 151 -4.50 38.42 -6.62
N LEU A 152 -5.67 38.93 -7.01
CA LEU A 152 -6.29 40.08 -6.36
C LEU A 152 -6.68 39.77 -4.91
N ARG A 153 -7.29 38.60 -4.67
CA ARG A 153 -7.59 38.14 -3.31
C ARG A 153 -6.31 38.00 -2.48
N GLN A 154 -5.26 37.43 -3.06
CA GLN A 154 -3.95 37.32 -2.38
C GLN A 154 -3.38 38.70 -2.04
N HIS A 155 -3.48 39.67 -2.94
CA HIS A 155 -3.07 41.05 -2.69
C HIS A 155 -3.87 41.71 -1.55
N TRP A 156 -5.19 41.48 -1.44
CA TRP A 156 -5.98 41.98 -0.30
C TRP A 156 -5.56 41.37 1.04
N ILE A 157 -5.13 40.10 1.03
CA ILE A 157 -4.59 39.44 2.23
C ILE A 157 -3.23 40.05 2.60
N ASP A 158 -2.34 40.22 1.61
CA ASP A 158 -0.97 40.70 1.84
C ASP A 158 -0.93 42.18 2.25
N SER A 159 -1.87 42.99 1.74
CA SER A 159 -2.05 44.40 2.12
C SER A 159 -2.81 44.61 3.43
N GLY A 160 -3.32 43.54 4.05
CA GLY A 160 -4.04 43.60 5.32
C GLY A 160 -5.49 44.09 5.22
N LEU A 161 -6.00 44.35 3.99
CA LEU A 161 -7.40 44.71 3.74
C LEU A 161 -8.37 43.57 4.07
N LEU A 162 -7.92 42.33 3.86
CA LEU A 162 -8.68 41.12 4.13
C LEU A 162 -8.06 40.34 5.29
N LYS A 163 -8.79 40.24 6.41
CA LYS A 163 -8.42 39.39 7.53
C LYS A 163 -8.84 37.96 7.25
N VAL A 164 -7.91 37.03 7.40
CA VAL A 164 -8.18 35.59 7.25
C VAL A 164 -8.38 34.98 8.63
N HIS A 165 -9.63 34.66 8.96
CA HIS A 165 -9.99 33.90 10.14
C HIS A 165 -10.04 32.41 9.80
N ARG A 166 -9.13 31.61 10.36
CA ARG A 166 -9.16 30.16 10.15
C ARG A 166 -9.94 29.48 11.26
N HIS A 167 -11.13 29.00 10.93
CA HIS A 167 -12.00 28.23 11.81
C HIS A 167 -11.72 26.75 11.62
N LEU A 168 -11.80 26.01 12.72
CA LEU A 168 -11.67 24.57 12.69
C LEU A 168 -13.01 24.00 12.21
N VAL A 169 -12.99 23.32 11.05
CA VAL A 169 -14.12 22.48 10.67
C VAL A 169 -13.80 21.07 11.14
N GLN A 170 -14.80 20.44 11.77
CA GLN A 170 -14.71 19.10 12.32
C GLN A 170 -14.15 18.08 11.31
N GLN A 171 -13.64 16.97 11.86
CA GLN A 171 -13.04 15.84 11.15
C GLN A 171 -13.76 15.52 9.82
N ARG A 172 -12.98 15.30 8.75
CA ARG A 172 -13.50 15.01 7.40
C ARG A 172 -14.41 13.78 7.37
N VAL A 173 -14.14 12.82 8.25
CA VAL A 173 -14.98 11.63 8.45
C VAL A 173 -15.77 11.78 9.75
N LYS A 174 -17.10 11.86 9.64
CA LYS A 174 -18.00 11.78 10.80
C LYS A 174 -18.20 10.32 11.22
N ILE A 175 -18.41 10.12 12.52
CA ILE A 175 -18.89 8.85 13.07
C ILE A 175 -20.25 8.58 12.44
N LYS A 176 -20.42 7.40 11.84
CA LYS A 176 -21.71 6.99 11.29
C LYS A 176 -22.58 6.48 12.45
N THR A 177 -23.70 7.14 12.67
CA THR A 177 -24.78 6.62 13.52
C THR A 177 -25.96 6.25 12.66
N GLU A 178 -26.73 5.30 13.15
CA GLU A 178 -28.04 4.97 12.61
C GLU A 178 -29.06 5.04 13.74
N ARG A 179 -30.30 5.40 13.40
CA ARG A 179 -31.40 5.38 14.36
C ARG A 179 -31.85 3.94 14.60
N TRP A 180 -31.86 3.52 15.85
CA TRP A 180 -32.31 2.19 16.28
C TRP A 180 -33.55 2.30 17.16
N VAL A 181 -34.32 1.22 17.20
CA VAL A 181 -35.55 1.09 17.97
C VAL A 181 -35.43 -0.14 18.86
N LYS A 182 -35.76 -0.02 20.14
CA LYS A 182 -35.88 -1.16 21.08
C LYS A 182 -37.18 -1.09 21.88
N LEU A 183 -37.61 -2.22 22.43
CA LEU A 183 -38.76 -2.28 23.35
C LEU A 183 -38.36 -1.75 24.73
N LYS A 184 -39.22 -0.94 25.34
CA LYS A 184 -38.99 -0.39 26.69
C LYS A 184 -39.45 -1.35 27.78
N ASN A 185 -40.55 -2.08 27.53
CA ASN A 185 -41.12 -3.07 28.43
C ASN A 185 -41.22 -4.43 27.74
N ILE A 186 -40.60 -5.46 28.33
CA ILE A 186 -40.60 -6.85 27.82
C ILE A 186 -41.97 -7.52 28.01
N SER A 187 -42.84 -7.00 28.90
CA SER A 187 -44.17 -7.55 29.17
C SER A 187 -45.25 -6.92 28.26
N TYR A 188 -45.24 -7.27 26.97
CA TYR A 188 -46.45 -7.13 26.16
C TYR A 188 -47.07 -8.51 26.00
N ASP A 189 -48.21 -8.73 26.66
CA ASP A 189 -48.95 -9.99 26.59
C ASP A 189 -49.28 -10.35 25.15
N LYS A 190 -49.06 -11.62 24.79
CA LYS A 190 -49.41 -12.18 23.48
C LYS A 190 -50.89 -11.86 23.20
N PRO A 191 -51.23 -11.10 22.14
CA PRO A 191 -52.61 -11.10 21.68
C PRO A 191 -52.95 -12.52 21.21
N GLY A 192 -54.01 -13.09 21.80
CA GLY A 192 -54.49 -14.44 21.50
C GLY A 192 -54.65 -14.69 19.99
N LYS A 193 -54.45 -15.95 19.59
CA LYS A 193 -54.58 -16.43 18.20
C LYS A 193 -55.90 -15.93 17.58
N SER A 194 -55.84 -14.85 16.81
CA SER A 194 -56.95 -14.36 15.99
C SER A 194 -56.50 -14.25 14.54
N SER A 195 -57.22 -14.94 13.65
CA SER A 195 -56.94 -15.11 12.23
C SER A 195 -57.28 -13.87 11.37
N ARG A 196 -56.85 -12.67 11.77
CA ARG A 196 -56.96 -11.46 10.95
C ARG A 196 -55.56 -10.99 10.51
N LYS A 197 -55.47 -10.41 9.30
CA LYS A 197 -54.24 -9.80 8.76
C LYS A 197 -53.57 -8.97 9.86
N LYS A 198 -52.38 -9.39 10.30
CA LYS A 198 -51.63 -8.73 11.39
C LYS A 198 -51.52 -7.23 11.14
N THR A 199 -51.85 -6.42 12.15
CA THR A 199 -51.78 -4.96 12.03
C THR A 199 -50.32 -4.50 11.90
N LYS A 200 -50.09 -3.30 11.35
CA LYS A 200 -48.73 -2.73 11.26
C LYS A 200 -48.05 -2.67 12.64
N ARG A 201 -48.83 -2.35 13.69
CA ARG A 201 -48.39 -2.35 15.10
C ARG A 201 -47.90 -3.73 15.55
N GLN A 202 -48.66 -4.79 15.30
CA GLN A 202 -48.27 -6.16 15.67
C GLN A 202 -46.98 -6.60 14.95
N ARG A 203 -46.79 -6.24 13.68
CA ARG A 203 -45.56 -6.57 12.94
C ARG A 203 -44.32 -5.87 13.50
N VAL A 204 -44.41 -4.58 13.86
CA VAL A 204 -43.31 -3.87 14.51
C VAL A 204 -42.92 -4.55 15.82
N LEU A 205 -43.92 -4.89 16.65
CA LEU A 205 -43.67 -5.54 17.95
C LEU A 205 -43.09 -6.95 17.78
N GLU A 206 -43.54 -7.74 16.80
CA GLU A 206 -42.96 -9.06 16.50
C GLU A 206 -41.49 -8.96 16.06
N ILE A 207 -41.15 -7.99 15.20
CA ILE A 207 -39.78 -7.74 14.76
C ILE A 207 -38.89 -7.40 15.97
N LEU A 208 -39.38 -6.54 16.87
CA LEU A 208 -38.65 -6.14 18.08
C LEU A 208 -38.63 -7.22 19.17
N GLN A 209 -39.55 -8.19 19.16
CA GLN A 209 -39.53 -9.35 20.04
C GLN A 209 -38.53 -10.42 19.57
N MET A 210 -38.32 -10.53 18.26
CA MET A 210 -37.31 -11.44 17.70
C MET A 210 -35.89 -10.89 17.80
N CYS A 211 -35.75 -9.56 17.89
CA CYS A 211 -34.48 -8.85 17.94
C CYS A 211 -34.60 -7.70 18.93
N ASP A 212 -33.91 -7.79 20.07
CA ASP A 212 -33.99 -6.80 21.17
C ASP A 212 -33.84 -5.35 20.70
N GLU A 213 -32.99 -5.13 19.69
CA GLU A 213 -32.76 -3.83 19.06
C GLU A 213 -32.74 -3.99 17.53
N VAL A 214 -33.42 -3.10 16.81
CA VAL A 214 -33.53 -3.16 15.35
C VAL A 214 -33.26 -1.80 14.70
N PRO A 215 -32.49 -1.74 13.59
CA PRO A 215 -32.33 -0.50 12.83
C PRO A 215 -33.68 0.02 12.30
N TRP A 216 -33.90 1.32 12.40
CA TRP A 216 -35.11 1.97 11.89
C TRP A 216 -35.33 1.70 10.39
N LEU A 217 -34.24 1.67 9.61
CA LEU A 217 -34.26 1.35 8.18
C LEU A 217 -34.91 -0.01 7.90
N LYS A 218 -34.58 -1.04 8.69
CA LYS A 218 -35.14 -2.39 8.52
C LYS A 218 -36.65 -2.41 8.78
N ILE A 219 -37.11 -1.71 9.82
CA ILE A 219 -38.55 -1.57 10.13
C ILE A 219 -39.27 -0.81 9.00
N ARG A 220 -38.64 0.25 8.48
CA ARG A 220 -39.18 1.04 7.37
C ARG A 220 -39.30 0.26 6.06
N ASP A 221 -38.32 -0.60 5.78
CA ASP A 221 -38.27 -1.36 4.53
C ASP A 221 -39.23 -2.57 4.57
N GLU A 222 -39.44 -3.18 5.75
CA GLU A 222 -40.40 -4.28 5.94
C GLU A 222 -41.86 -3.81 6.09
N ILE A 223 -42.11 -2.56 6.51
CA ILE A 223 -43.45 -2.04 6.80
C ILE A 223 -43.72 -0.74 6.03
N LYS A 224 -44.75 -0.73 5.18
CA LYS A 224 -45.16 0.50 4.45
C LYS A 224 -45.59 1.62 5.41
N ALA A 225 -44.87 2.75 5.36
CA ALA A 225 -45.12 3.99 6.10
C ALA A 225 -45.25 3.80 7.64
N PRO A 226 -44.19 3.39 8.37
CA PRO A 226 -44.25 3.14 9.81
C PRO A 226 -43.92 4.37 10.67
N ALA A 227 -43.57 5.53 10.07
CA ALA A 227 -43.02 6.67 10.82
C ALA A 227 -44.00 7.27 11.83
N SER A 228 -45.27 7.42 11.45
CA SER A 228 -46.34 7.90 12.35
C SER A 228 -46.61 6.91 13.49
N LEU A 229 -46.64 5.62 13.16
CA LEU A 229 -46.81 4.54 14.14
C LEU A 229 -45.64 4.48 15.12
N LEU A 230 -44.39 4.64 14.65
CA LEU A 230 -43.23 4.67 15.53
C LEU A 230 -43.31 5.86 16.50
N LYS A 231 -43.70 7.05 16.01
CA LYS A 231 -43.88 8.23 16.86
C LYS A 231 -44.92 7.96 17.95
N GLN A 232 -46.07 7.39 17.57
CA GLN A 232 -47.12 7.00 18.52
C GLN A 232 -46.60 5.99 19.56
N LEU A 233 -45.86 4.95 19.14
CA LEU A 233 -45.32 3.95 20.08
C LEU A 233 -44.25 4.52 21.02
N VAL A 234 -43.51 5.55 20.60
CA VAL A 234 -42.57 6.29 21.45
C VAL A 234 -43.31 7.17 22.46
N GLU A 235 -44.37 7.87 22.03
CA GLU A 235 -45.23 8.66 22.91
C GLU A 235 -45.93 7.78 23.95
N GLU A 236 -46.41 6.60 23.54
CA GLU A 236 -46.99 5.57 24.43
C GLU A 236 -45.95 4.84 25.30
N GLN A 237 -44.66 5.20 25.24
CA GLN A 237 -43.56 4.58 26.01
C GLN A 237 -43.38 3.07 25.78
N VAL A 238 -43.89 2.52 24.67
CA VAL A 238 -43.78 1.09 24.32
C VAL A 238 -42.41 0.78 23.72
N VAL A 239 -41.90 1.70 22.90
CA VAL A 239 -40.59 1.60 22.26
C VAL A 239 -39.78 2.86 22.54
N GLU A 240 -38.46 2.74 22.54
CA GLU A 240 -37.57 3.90 22.58
C GLU A 240 -36.67 3.92 21.34
N THR A 241 -36.33 5.13 20.88
CA THR A 241 -35.41 5.31 19.76
C THR A 241 -34.15 6.01 20.22
N PHE A 242 -33.00 5.52 19.77
CA PHE A 242 -31.70 6.06 20.10
C PHE A 242 -30.78 6.00 18.89
N GLU A 243 -29.76 6.84 18.87
CA GLU A 243 -28.71 6.79 17.86
C GLU A 243 -27.66 5.76 18.28
N LYS A 244 -27.41 4.77 17.43
CA LYS A 244 -26.39 3.73 17.65
C LYS A 244 -25.27 3.92 16.65
N ARG A 245 -24.02 3.85 17.11
CA ARG A 245 -22.84 3.88 16.23
C ARG A 245 -22.83 2.63 15.35
N VAL A 246 -22.66 2.82 14.05
CA VAL A 246 -22.55 1.73 13.06
C VAL A 246 -21.23 1.88 12.32
N PHE A 247 -20.51 0.76 12.16
CA PHE A 247 -19.22 0.72 11.49
C PHE A 247 -19.40 0.35 10.02
N ARG A 248 -18.90 1.20 9.11
CA ARG A 248 -18.71 0.87 7.69
C ARG A 248 -17.68 -0.26 7.58
N ARG A 249 -17.98 -1.29 6.79
CA ARG A 249 -17.17 -2.51 6.69
C ARG A 249 -16.66 -2.68 5.26
N PHE A 250 -15.41 -3.11 5.13
CA PHE A 250 -14.78 -3.42 3.83
C PHE A 250 -15.57 -4.48 3.03
N LEU A 251 -16.09 -5.49 3.73
CA LEU A 251 -16.96 -6.51 3.17
C LEU A 251 -18.35 -6.32 3.80
N PRO A 252 -19.28 -5.61 3.12
CA PRO A 252 -20.61 -5.32 3.67
C PRO A 252 -21.49 -6.58 3.73
N GLN A 253 -21.15 -7.62 2.96
CA GLN A 253 -21.76 -8.93 3.10
C GLN A 253 -21.57 -9.45 4.53
N GLY A 254 -22.61 -10.09 5.06
CA GLY A 254 -22.60 -10.68 6.40
C GLY A 254 -21.43 -11.65 6.63
N LEU A 255 -21.26 -12.09 7.88
CA LEU A 255 -20.19 -13.03 8.20
C LEU A 255 -20.32 -14.31 7.37
N PRO A 256 -19.23 -14.83 6.80
CA PRO A 256 -19.26 -16.12 6.12
C PRO A 256 -19.60 -17.24 7.11
N LYS A 257 -20.06 -18.38 6.59
CA LYS A 257 -20.35 -19.56 7.41
C LYS A 257 -19.07 -19.98 8.17
N PRO A 258 -19.13 -20.15 9.50
CA PRO A 258 -17.98 -20.61 10.28
C PRO A 258 -17.48 -21.97 9.78
N ARG A 259 -16.16 -22.16 9.83
CA ARG A 259 -15.50 -23.43 9.49
C ARG A 259 -14.50 -23.82 10.56
N ASN A 260 -14.28 -25.13 10.73
CA ASN A 260 -13.30 -25.65 11.67
C ASN A 260 -11.86 -25.48 11.18
N PHE A 261 -10.93 -25.42 12.11
CA PHE A 261 -9.49 -25.45 11.82
C PHE A 261 -9.11 -26.81 11.20
N GLN A 262 -8.21 -26.80 10.22
CA GLN A 262 -7.71 -28.03 9.60
C GLN A 262 -6.68 -28.69 10.52
N LYS A 263 -6.55 -30.03 10.42
CA LYS A 263 -5.45 -30.75 11.05
C LYS A 263 -4.15 -30.40 10.31
N LEU A 264 -3.11 -30.08 11.07
CA LEU A 264 -1.78 -29.79 10.52
C LEU A 264 -1.14 -31.09 9.98
N SER A 265 -0.39 -30.99 8.90
CA SER A 265 0.47 -32.09 8.42
C SER A 265 1.64 -32.32 9.39
N GLU A 266 2.38 -33.42 9.23
CA GLU A 266 3.54 -33.72 10.09
C GLU A 266 4.59 -32.61 10.06
N ASP A 267 4.93 -32.09 8.88
CA ASP A 267 5.89 -30.98 8.74
C ASP A 267 5.36 -29.69 9.38
N GLN A 268 4.07 -29.39 9.19
CA GLN A 268 3.43 -28.25 9.84
C GLN A 268 3.38 -28.40 11.36
N GLN A 269 3.19 -29.62 11.87
CA GLN A 269 3.16 -29.90 13.30
C GLN A 269 4.53 -29.70 13.95
N LYS A 270 5.63 -30.10 13.29
CA LYS A 270 7.01 -29.84 13.78
C LYS A 270 7.28 -28.34 13.93
N VAL A 271 6.90 -27.57 12.91
CA VAL A 271 6.99 -26.10 12.91
C VAL A 271 6.10 -25.49 13.99
N TRP A 272 4.88 -26.00 14.14
CA TRP A 272 3.90 -25.52 15.10
C TRP A 272 4.39 -25.59 16.55
N VAL A 273 5.01 -26.71 16.97
CA VAL A 273 5.51 -26.89 18.33
C VAL A 273 6.45 -25.75 18.75
N MET A 274 7.35 -25.34 17.86
CA MET A 274 8.30 -24.25 18.13
C MET A 274 7.62 -22.88 18.22
N ILE A 275 6.60 -22.65 17.38
CA ILE A 275 5.83 -21.40 17.38
C ILE A 275 4.97 -21.31 18.65
N GLU A 276 4.29 -22.39 19.03
CA GLU A 276 3.43 -22.45 20.22
C GLU A 276 4.21 -22.16 21.51
N GLN A 277 5.40 -22.76 21.64
CA GLN A 277 6.30 -22.49 22.76
C GLN A 277 6.69 -21.00 22.81
N SER A 278 7.00 -20.40 21.66
CA SER A 278 7.36 -18.99 21.57
C SER A 278 6.21 -18.06 21.97
N LEU A 279 5.00 -18.32 21.45
CA LEU A 279 3.80 -17.54 21.77
C LEU A 279 3.51 -17.50 23.28
N SER A 280 3.77 -18.63 23.96
CA SER A 280 3.56 -18.77 25.39
C SER A 280 4.64 -18.11 26.26
N SER A 281 5.79 -17.75 25.68
CA SER A 281 6.97 -17.27 26.42
C SER A 281 6.98 -15.79 26.77
N ASN A 282 6.11 -14.98 26.16
CA ASN A 282 6.11 -13.50 26.26
C ASN A 282 7.47 -12.85 25.94
N LYS A 283 8.29 -13.50 25.11
CA LYS A 283 9.58 -12.99 24.65
C LYS A 283 9.54 -12.76 23.14
N TYR A 284 10.35 -11.80 22.70
CA TYR A 284 10.59 -11.62 21.28
C TYR A 284 11.28 -12.85 20.70
N LYS A 285 10.73 -13.35 19.58
CA LYS A 285 11.37 -14.35 18.76
C LYS A 285 10.92 -14.18 17.32
N ALA A 286 11.88 -14.21 16.40
CA ALA A 286 11.62 -14.09 14.97
C ALA A 286 11.83 -15.42 14.27
N PHE A 287 10.82 -15.83 13.50
CA PHE A 287 10.85 -17.04 12.69
C PHE A 287 10.79 -16.69 11.21
N LEU A 288 11.70 -17.26 10.42
CA LEU A 288 11.57 -17.29 8.97
C LEU A 288 10.96 -18.65 8.60
N LEU A 289 9.70 -18.66 8.18
CA LEU A 289 9.00 -19.84 7.70
C LEU A 289 9.20 -20.01 6.19
N HIS A 290 10.22 -20.80 5.83
CA HIS A 290 10.55 -21.17 4.46
C HIS A 290 9.72 -22.39 4.05
N GLY A 291 8.69 -22.18 3.24
CA GLY A 291 7.82 -23.27 2.81
C GLY A 291 7.48 -23.19 1.34
N VAL A 292 7.68 -24.29 0.60
CA VAL A 292 7.43 -24.37 -0.85
C VAL A 292 6.01 -23.92 -1.21
N THR A 293 5.79 -23.56 -2.47
CA THR A 293 4.44 -23.14 -2.91
C THR A 293 3.42 -24.27 -2.68
N GLY A 294 2.34 -23.97 -1.95
CA GLY A 294 1.33 -24.98 -1.58
C GLY A 294 1.64 -25.79 -0.32
N SER A 295 2.69 -25.48 0.44
CA SER A 295 3.03 -26.12 1.74
C SER A 295 2.04 -25.83 2.89
N GLY A 296 1.04 -24.97 2.67
CA GLY A 296 0.03 -24.67 3.68
C GLY A 296 0.48 -23.72 4.80
N LYS A 297 1.44 -22.82 4.53
CA LYS A 297 1.88 -21.76 5.45
C LYS A 297 0.72 -21.01 6.13
N THR A 298 -0.35 -20.73 5.37
CA THR A 298 -1.54 -20.04 5.88
C THR A 298 -2.21 -20.79 7.04
N GLU A 299 -2.28 -22.13 7.01
CA GLU A 299 -2.86 -22.90 8.13
C GLU A 299 -2.00 -22.75 9.39
N VAL A 300 -0.67 -22.73 9.28
CA VAL A 300 0.23 -22.43 10.41
C VAL A 300 -0.07 -21.04 10.99
N TYR A 301 -0.33 -20.04 10.15
CA TYR A 301 -0.72 -18.69 10.61
C TYR A 301 -2.06 -18.70 11.34
N LEU A 302 -3.06 -19.41 10.82
CA LEU A 302 -4.38 -19.51 11.45
C LEU A 302 -4.28 -20.16 12.84
N HIS A 303 -3.50 -21.24 12.98
CA HIS A 303 -3.24 -21.85 14.29
C HIS A 303 -2.48 -20.92 15.24
N ALA A 304 -1.48 -20.16 14.74
CA ALA A 304 -0.75 -19.18 15.54
C ALA A 304 -1.63 -18.04 16.04
N VAL A 305 -2.51 -17.52 15.17
CA VAL A 305 -3.49 -16.48 15.54
C VAL A 305 -4.48 -17.03 16.57
N ARG A 306 -4.98 -18.26 16.38
CA ARG A 306 -5.86 -18.91 17.36
C ARG A 306 -5.21 -18.98 18.74
N LYS A 307 -3.99 -19.51 18.84
CA LYS A 307 -3.28 -19.60 20.13
C LYS A 307 -3.01 -18.23 20.75
N CYS A 308 -2.67 -17.23 19.93
CA CYS A 308 -2.50 -15.85 20.39
C CYS A 308 -3.78 -15.30 21.04
N LEU A 309 -4.94 -15.53 20.42
CA LEU A 309 -6.23 -15.13 20.98
C LEU A 309 -6.60 -15.91 22.25
N GLU A 310 -6.30 -17.22 22.32
CA GLU A 310 -6.48 -18.05 23.52
C GLU A 310 -5.67 -17.49 24.71
N LEU A 311 -4.49 -16.90 24.44
CA LEU A 311 -3.67 -16.18 25.41
C LEU A 311 -4.17 -14.75 25.72
N LYS A 312 -5.38 -14.37 25.26
CA LYS A 312 -6.01 -13.05 25.42
C LYS A 312 -5.18 -11.88 24.84
N LYS A 313 -4.41 -12.17 23.79
CA LYS A 313 -3.60 -11.19 23.07
C LYS A 313 -4.22 -10.84 21.72
N THR A 314 -3.64 -9.87 21.02
CA THR A 314 -4.05 -9.48 19.67
C THR A 314 -3.02 -9.89 18.61
N ALA A 315 -3.45 -9.97 17.36
CA ALA A 315 -2.59 -10.38 16.25
C ALA A 315 -2.60 -9.38 15.09
N LEU A 316 -1.43 -9.13 14.51
CA LEU A 316 -1.25 -8.38 13.27
C LEU A 316 -0.86 -9.34 12.15
N VAL A 317 -1.57 -9.30 11.03
CA VAL A 317 -1.27 -10.09 9.83
C VAL A 317 -1.05 -9.14 8.65
N LEU A 318 0.19 -9.00 8.24
CA LEU A 318 0.57 -8.25 7.06
C LEU A 318 0.58 -9.19 5.85
N VAL A 319 -0.07 -8.74 4.78
CA VAL A 319 -0.06 -9.41 3.47
C VAL A 319 0.27 -8.39 2.38
N PRO A 320 0.79 -8.81 1.21
CA PRO A 320 1.00 -7.89 0.10
C PRO A 320 -0.30 -7.16 -0.29
N GLU A 321 -0.20 -5.90 -0.72
CA GLU A 321 -1.37 -5.06 -1.02
C GLU A 321 -2.32 -5.70 -2.05
N ILE A 322 -1.75 -6.37 -3.06
CA ILE A 322 -2.50 -7.06 -4.12
C ILE A 322 -3.13 -8.38 -3.62
N SER A 323 -2.55 -9.00 -2.59
CA SER A 323 -3.01 -10.28 -2.04
C SER A 323 -4.20 -10.12 -1.08
N LEU A 324 -4.52 -8.88 -0.66
CA LEU A 324 -5.62 -8.58 0.26
C LEU A 324 -6.99 -8.67 -0.45
N THR A 325 -7.29 -9.87 -0.95
CA THR A 325 -8.53 -10.20 -1.62
C THR A 325 -9.64 -10.52 -0.62
N PRO A 326 -10.91 -10.36 -1.03
CA PRO A 326 -12.04 -10.89 -0.27
C PRO A 326 -11.88 -12.38 0.08
N GLN A 327 -11.28 -13.19 -0.80
CA GLN A 327 -11.03 -14.61 -0.55
C GLN A 327 -10.10 -14.83 0.65
N LEU A 328 -8.95 -14.17 0.69
CA LEU A 328 -8.02 -14.27 1.81
C LEU A 328 -8.65 -13.77 3.11
N VAL A 329 -9.29 -12.60 3.07
CA VAL A 329 -9.97 -12.02 4.24
C VAL A 329 -11.06 -12.96 4.76
N ASN A 330 -11.86 -13.55 3.87
CA ASN A 330 -12.92 -14.48 4.25
C ASN A 330 -12.36 -15.76 4.86
N ARG A 331 -11.17 -16.26 4.44
CA ARG A 331 -10.54 -17.40 5.13
C ARG A 331 -10.30 -17.13 6.62
N PHE A 332 -9.90 -15.91 6.97
CA PHE A 332 -9.78 -15.50 8.38
C PHE A 332 -11.15 -15.30 9.04
N ARG A 333 -12.10 -14.64 8.38
CA ARG A 333 -13.46 -14.42 8.93
C ARG A 333 -14.23 -15.73 9.14
N GLU A 334 -14.00 -16.76 8.31
CA GLU A 334 -14.57 -18.10 8.50
C GLU A 334 -14.09 -18.77 9.80
N ARG A 335 -12.91 -18.42 10.31
CA ARG A 335 -12.34 -19.00 11.54
C ARG A 335 -12.54 -18.13 12.77
N PHE A 336 -12.51 -16.80 12.61
CA PHE A 336 -12.49 -15.84 13.72
C PHE A 336 -13.70 -14.91 13.76
N GLY A 337 -14.63 -15.05 12.81
CA GLY A 337 -15.85 -14.26 12.75
C GLY A 337 -15.57 -12.76 12.65
N ASP A 338 -16.25 -11.98 13.50
CA ASP A 338 -16.15 -10.53 13.48
C ASP A 338 -14.89 -9.98 14.18
N LEU A 339 -14.05 -10.82 14.79
CA LEU A 339 -12.83 -10.35 15.46
C LEU A 339 -11.77 -9.80 14.49
N VAL A 340 -12.00 -9.94 13.18
CA VAL A 340 -11.12 -9.50 12.10
C VAL A 340 -11.48 -8.08 11.65
N ALA A 341 -10.49 -7.19 11.66
CA ALA A 341 -10.53 -5.88 11.01
C ALA A 341 -9.58 -5.86 9.81
N VAL A 342 -9.98 -5.18 8.75
CA VAL A 342 -9.20 -5.07 7.51
C VAL A 342 -8.71 -3.64 7.33
N LEU A 343 -7.43 -3.45 7.00
CA LEU A 343 -6.81 -2.14 6.79
C LEU A 343 -5.97 -2.09 5.50
N HIS A 344 -6.40 -1.30 4.52
CA HIS A 344 -5.56 -0.97 3.36
C HIS A 344 -5.92 0.37 2.70
N SER A 345 -5.05 0.80 1.79
CA SER A 345 -5.10 2.02 0.97
C SER A 345 -6.34 2.12 0.07
N GLY A 346 -6.83 0.99 -0.43
CA GLY A 346 -7.97 0.90 -1.35
C GLY A 346 -9.35 1.07 -0.70
N MET A 347 -9.41 1.15 0.63
CA MET A 347 -10.65 1.39 1.39
C MET A 347 -11.00 2.88 1.40
N ASP A 348 -12.30 3.18 1.47
CA ASP A 348 -12.78 4.55 1.65
C ASP A 348 -12.35 5.08 3.04
N GLU A 349 -12.13 6.40 3.17
CA GLU A 349 -11.67 7.01 4.43
C GLU A 349 -12.59 6.65 5.62
N GLY A 350 -13.90 6.58 5.37
CA GLY A 350 -14.89 6.18 6.37
C GLY A 350 -14.77 4.73 6.85
N GLU A 351 -14.54 3.79 5.94
CA GLU A 351 -14.35 2.37 6.27
C GLU A 351 -13.05 2.17 7.06
N ARG A 352 -11.98 2.82 6.62
CA ARG A 352 -10.67 2.74 7.28
C ARG A 352 -10.73 3.30 8.70
N PHE A 353 -11.39 4.45 8.88
CA PHE A 353 -11.62 5.04 10.20
C PHE A 353 -12.42 4.11 11.12
N ASP A 354 -13.47 3.48 10.60
CA ASP A 354 -14.33 2.60 11.38
C ASP A 354 -13.61 1.31 11.77
N GLU A 355 -12.90 0.64 10.87
CA GLU A 355 -12.09 -0.55 11.20
C GLU A 355 -10.95 -0.22 12.17
N TRP A 356 -10.27 0.92 11.98
CA TRP A 356 -9.25 1.40 12.91
C TRP A 356 -9.83 1.63 14.30
N SER A 357 -11.03 2.22 14.39
CA SER A 357 -11.73 2.44 15.66
C SER A 357 -12.20 1.13 16.30
N ARG A 358 -12.62 0.12 15.53
CA ARG A 358 -12.95 -1.22 16.07
C ARG A 358 -11.74 -1.87 16.73
N ILE A 359 -10.56 -1.70 16.17
CA ILE A 359 -9.30 -2.18 16.77
C ILE A 359 -9.02 -1.43 18.07
N GLN A 360 -9.09 -0.09 18.04
CA GLN A 360 -8.83 0.75 19.22
C GLN A 360 -9.80 0.46 20.38
N LEU A 361 -11.08 0.25 20.07
CA LEU A 361 -12.13 -0.12 21.03
C LEU A 361 -12.03 -1.60 21.48
N GLY A 362 -11.10 -2.37 20.93
CA GLY A 362 -10.91 -3.77 21.26
C GLY A 362 -12.01 -4.71 20.75
N GLN A 363 -12.89 -4.25 19.86
CA GLN A 363 -13.93 -5.06 19.20
C GLN A 363 -13.33 -6.01 18.16
N ALA A 364 -12.28 -5.56 17.46
CA ALA A 364 -11.46 -6.41 16.63
C ALA A 364 -10.16 -6.77 17.38
N LYS A 365 -9.78 -8.04 17.34
CA LYS A 365 -8.55 -8.57 17.97
C LYS A 365 -7.49 -8.97 16.95
N ILE A 366 -7.87 -9.07 15.68
CA ILE A 366 -6.99 -9.38 14.55
C ILE A 366 -7.05 -8.20 13.57
N ALA A 367 -5.91 -7.60 13.27
CA ALA A 367 -5.80 -6.66 12.16
C ALA A 367 -5.13 -7.38 10.98
N ILE A 368 -5.79 -7.38 9.82
CA ILE A 368 -5.25 -7.90 8.56
C ILE A 368 -5.12 -6.75 7.58
N GLY A 369 -3.98 -6.62 6.93
CA GLY A 369 -3.85 -5.56 5.94
C GLY A 369 -2.54 -5.52 5.18
N ALA A 370 -2.44 -4.50 4.34
CA ALA A 370 -1.23 -4.20 3.59
C ALA A 370 -0.17 -3.56 4.51
N ARG A 371 0.91 -3.01 3.94
CA ARG A 371 2.01 -2.37 4.67
C ARG A 371 1.57 -1.35 5.75
N SER A 372 0.53 -0.56 5.50
CA SER A 372 0.06 0.48 6.44
C SER A 372 -0.64 -0.07 7.68
N ALA A 373 -1.08 -1.33 7.65
CA ALA A 373 -1.65 -1.99 8.82
C ALA A 373 -0.62 -2.17 9.95
N ILE A 374 0.68 -1.95 9.68
CA ILE A 374 1.70 -1.92 10.72
C ILE A 374 1.44 -0.85 11.79
N PHE A 375 0.60 0.14 11.51
CA PHE A 375 0.17 1.18 12.45
C PHE A 375 -1.17 0.87 13.14
N ALA A 376 -1.69 -0.36 13.00
CA ALA A 376 -2.91 -0.76 13.68
C ALA A 376 -2.77 -0.58 15.21
N PRO A 377 -3.74 0.06 15.90
CA PRO A 377 -3.68 0.39 17.33
C PRO A 377 -4.07 -0.82 18.20
N LEU A 378 -3.46 -1.97 17.90
CA LEU A 378 -3.64 -3.21 18.65
C LEU A 378 -3.05 -3.05 20.05
N GLN A 379 -3.83 -3.42 21.07
CA GLN A 379 -3.37 -3.50 22.45
C GLN A 379 -2.94 -4.92 22.77
N ASN A 380 -1.87 -5.08 23.57
CA ASN A 380 -1.36 -6.39 23.98
C ASN A 380 -1.04 -7.31 22.78
N LEU A 381 -0.19 -6.83 21.84
CA LEU A 381 0.17 -7.56 20.63
C LEU A 381 0.94 -8.84 20.97
N GLY A 382 0.37 -10.00 20.62
CA GLY A 382 0.93 -11.32 20.89
C GLY A 382 1.50 -12.06 19.68
N LEU A 383 1.24 -11.55 18.48
CA LEU A 383 1.73 -12.15 17.25
C LEU A 383 1.78 -11.12 16.11
N VAL A 384 2.87 -11.14 15.35
CA VAL A 384 2.97 -10.50 14.04
C VAL A 384 3.23 -11.57 12.98
N VAL A 385 2.41 -11.61 11.93
CA VAL A 385 2.63 -12.46 10.75
C VAL A 385 2.89 -11.57 9.55
N ILE A 386 3.89 -11.90 8.75
CA ILE A 386 4.24 -11.22 7.50
C ILE A 386 4.22 -12.28 6.40
N ASP A 387 3.13 -12.36 5.65
CA ASP A 387 3.02 -13.29 4.52
C ASP A 387 3.76 -12.75 3.30
N GLU A 388 4.31 -13.65 2.49
CA GLU A 388 5.15 -13.33 1.33
C GLU A 388 6.17 -12.20 1.64
N GLU A 389 6.96 -12.36 2.70
CA GLU A 389 7.84 -11.29 3.25
C GLU A 389 8.81 -10.65 2.25
N HIS A 390 9.14 -11.37 1.19
CA HIS A 390 10.00 -10.93 0.08
C HIS A 390 9.31 -9.89 -0.84
N ASP A 391 8.00 -9.67 -0.69
CA ASP A 391 7.22 -8.82 -1.59
C ASP A 391 7.61 -7.34 -1.48
N GLN A 392 7.89 -6.73 -2.62
CA GLN A 392 8.33 -5.33 -2.69
C GLN A 392 7.25 -4.32 -2.32
N SER A 393 5.97 -4.73 -2.35
CA SER A 393 4.86 -3.85 -1.96
C SER A 393 4.95 -3.40 -0.51
N TYR A 394 5.73 -4.08 0.34
CA TYR A 394 6.00 -3.64 1.70
C TYR A 394 6.82 -2.35 1.80
N LYS A 395 7.61 -1.99 0.77
CA LYS A 395 8.38 -0.73 0.75
C LYS A 395 7.48 0.42 0.32
N GLN A 396 7.36 1.42 1.20
CA GLN A 396 6.63 2.65 0.90
C GLN A 396 7.42 3.50 -0.11
N GLY A 397 6.74 3.92 -1.19
CA GLY A 397 7.34 4.67 -2.30
C GLY A 397 7.38 6.20 -2.12
N GLU A 398 6.80 6.73 -1.05
CA GLU A 398 6.79 8.16 -0.70
C GLU A 398 7.25 8.34 0.75
N SER A 399 7.59 9.56 1.16
CA SER A 399 7.93 9.82 2.57
C SER A 399 6.70 9.53 3.46
N PRO A 400 6.85 8.79 4.58
CA PRO A 400 8.07 8.14 5.07
C PRO A 400 8.37 6.83 4.30
N ARG A 401 9.56 6.71 3.69
CA ARG A 401 9.96 5.58 2.83
C ARG A 401 10.33 4.29 3.60
N TYR A 402 9.50 3.91 4.57
CA TYR A 402 9.76 2.75 5.42
C TYR A 402 9.58 1.41 4.68
N GLN A 403 10.25 0.37 5.18
CA GLN A 403 10.05 -1.01 4.74
C GLN A 403 9.16 -1.75 5.74
N GLY A 404 7.92 -2.05 5.35
CA GLY A 404 6.89 -2.60 6.25
C GLY A 404 7.30 -3.88 6.97
N ARG A 405 8.08 -4.75 6.30
CA ARG A 405 8.64 -5.96 6.92
C ARG A 405 9.57 -5.64 8.09
N ASP A 406 10.52 -4.75 7.89
CA ASP A 406 11.54 -4.43 8.89
C ASP A 406 10.90 -3.69 10.09
N VAL A 407 9.95 -2.80 9.80
CA VAL A 407 9.12 -2.15 10.83
C VAL A 407 8.30 -3.18 11.62
N ALA A 408 7.76 -4.22 10.98
CA ALA A 408 7.02 -5.28 11.64
C ALA A 408 7.88 -6.15 12.55
N VAL A 409 9.10 -6.48 12.14
CA VAL A 409 10.07 -7.17 12.98
C VAL A 409 10.47 -6.28 14.17
N TYR A 410 10.72 -4.99 13.94
CA TYR A 410 11.06 -4.06 15.02
C TYR A 410 9.89 -3.85 16.00
N ARG A 411 8.66 -3.71 15.50
CA ARG A 411 7.45 -3.62 16.33
C ARG A 411 7.31 -4.88 17.19
N ALA A 412 7.55 -6.07 16.62
CA ALA A 412 7.52 -7.31 17.37
C ALA A 412 8.61 -7.36 18.47
N PHE A 413 9.80 -6.84 18.18
CA PHE A 413 10.89 -6.70 19.16
C PHE A 413 10.51 -5.76 20.30
N GLN A 414 9.99 -4.58 19.96
CA GLN A 414 9.56 -3.56 20.92
C GLN A 414 8.45 -4.08 21.85
N GLU A 415 7.44 -4.75 21.28
CA GLU A 415 6.31 -5.32 22.02
C GLU A 415 6.61 -6.72 22.61
N LYS A 416 7.87 -7.20 22.53
CA LYS A 416 8.34 -8.48 23.09
C LYS A 416 7.49 -9.69 22.65
N THR A 417 7.19 -9.76 21.36
CA THR A 417 6.23 -10.70 20.81
C THR A 417 6.82 -11.56 19.69
N THR A 418 6.11 -12.62 19.31
CA THR A 418 6.56 -13.53 18.25
C THR A 418 6.26 -12.92 16.88
N VAL A 419 7.23 -12.99 15.96
CA VAL A 419 7.05 -12.65 14.55
C VAL A 419 7.30 -13.84 13.63
N ILE A 420 6.41 -14.07 12.68
CA ILE A 420 6.50 -15.13 11.67
C ILE A 420 6.57 -14.48 10.29
N MET A 421 7.68 -14.68 9.59
CA MET A 421 7.91 -14.22 8.22
C MET A 421 7.75 -15.40 7.27
N GLY A 422 6.71 -15.37 6.46
CA GLY A 422 6.36 -16.40 5.49
C GLY A 422 6.96 -16.18 4.13
N SER A 423 7.61 -17.19 3.56
CA SER A 423 7.95 -17.15 2.14
C SER A 423 8.21 -18.52 1.53
N ALA A 424 7.87 -18.69 0.26
CA ALA A 424 8.43 -19.79 -0.56
C ALA A 424 9.79 -19.42 -1.15
N THR A 425 10.07 -18.12 -1.27
CA THR A 425 11.29 -17.57 -1.85
C THR A 425 11.73 -16.39 -0.99
N PRO A 426 12.31 -16.63 0.20
CA PRO A 426 12.72 -15.56 1.12
C PRO A 426 13.54 -14.46 0.44
N SER A 427 13.54 -13.26 1.02
CA SER A 427 14.50 -12.23 0.63
C SER A 427 15.90 -12.63 1.11
N ILE A 428 16.93 -12.22 0.38
CA ILE A 428 18.32 -12.53 0.76
C ILE A 428 18.66 -11.93 2.13
N GLU A 429 18.09 -10.77 2.49
CA GLU A 429 18.21 -10.18 3.83
C GLU A 429 17.65 -11.10 4.92
N SER A 430 16.43 -11.61 4.73
CA SER A 430 15.78 -12.49 5.70
C SER A 430 16.54 -13.81 5.84
N TRP A 431 17.05 -14.35 4.74
CA TRP A 431 17.91 -15.53 4.77
C TRP A 431 19.26 -15.28 5.45
N GLN A 432 19.89 -14.13 5.24
CA GLN A 432 21.12 -13.79 5.94
C GLN A 432 20.89 -13.59 7.44
N ASN A 433 19.74 -13.02 7.83
CA ASN A 433 19.36 -12.90 9.22
C ASN A 433 19.11 -14.27 9.88
N SER A 434 18.63 -15.28 9.15
CA SER A 434 18.56 -16.64 9.70
C SER A 434 19.93 -17.29 9.84
N ARG A 435 20.82 -17.11 8.85
CA ARG A 435 22.21 -17.60 8.89
C ARG A 435 23.03 -16.99 10.04
N THR A 436 22.78 -15.73 10.38
CA THR A 436 23.43 -15.03 11.50
C THR A 436 22.75 -15.28 12.86
N GLY A 437 21.71 -16.11 12.92
CA GLY A 437 21.00 -16.45 14.16
C GLY A 437 20.02 -15.38 14.67
N LYS A 438 19.84 -14.27 13.94
CA LYS A 438 18.83 -13.25 14.29
C LYS A 438 17.42 -13.80 14.12
N TYR A 439 17.19 -14.61 13.07
CA TYR A 439 15.93 -15.31 12.81
C TYR A 439 16.13 -16.81 12.98
N HIS A 440 15.10 -17.50 13.47
CA HIS A 440 15.08 -18.95 13.51
C HIS A 440 14.40 -19.49 12.24
N LEU A 441 15.11 -20.29 11.45
CA LEU A 441 14.58 -20.87 10.22
C LEU A 441 13.65 -22.05 10.55
N LEU A 442 12.46 -22.05 9.98
CA LEU A 442 11.47 -23.13 10.04
C LEU A 442 11.14 -23.56 8.62
N GLU A 443 11.13 -24.86 8.34
CA GLU A 443 11.02 -25.38 6.97
C GLU A 443 9.78 -26.23 6.75
N LEU A 444 9.13 -26.03 5.61
CA LEU A 444 8.02 -26.85 5.10
C LEU A 444 8.37 -27.32 3.68
N PRO A 445 9.12 -28.43 3.54
CA PRO A 445 9.68 -28.86 2.27
C PRO A 445 8.63 -29.43 1.30
N SER A 446 7.50 -29.90 1.83
CA SER A 446 6.47 -30.62 1.06
C SER A 446 5.18 -29.80 0.90
N ARG A 447 4.42 -30.09 -0.17
CA ARG A 447 3.07 -29.53 -0.35
C ARG A 447 2.10 -30.10 0.69
N ALA A 448 1.09 -29.32 1.08
CA ALA A 448 0.14 -29.70 2.12
C ALA A 448 -0.79 -30.84 1.70
N LEU A 449 -1.14 -30.92 0.41
CA LEU A 449 -1.96 -31.99 -0.13
C LEU A 449 -1.11 -33.26 -0.35
N PRO A 450 -1.50 -34.41 0.24
CA PRO A 450 -0.81 -35.68 0.01
C PRO A 450 -0.74 -36.02 -1.48
N GLY A 451 0.46 -36.32 -2.00
CA GLY A 451 0.67 -36.68 -3.41
C GLY A 451 0.86 -35.50 -4.38
N ALA A 452 0.61 -34.25 -3.96
CA ALA A 452 0.83 -33.08 -4.81
C ALA A 452 2.34 -32.83 -5.02
N LYS A 453 2.78 -32.81 -6.29
CA LYS A 453 4.19 -32.59 -6.67
C LYS A 453 4.41 -31.17 -7.19
N LEU A 454 5.65 -30.70 -7.11
CA LEU A 454 6.06 -29.50 -7.83
C LEU A 454 5.98 -29.76 -9.35
N PRO A 455 5.61 -28.74 -10.15
CA PRO A 455 5.46 -28.91 -11.58
C PRO A 455 6.82 -29.09 -12.25
N GLU A 456 6.82 -29.79 -13.39
CA GLU A 456 8.00 -29.91 -14.24
C GLU A 456 8.29 -28.56 -14.90
N VAL A 457 9.50 -28.03 -14.75
CA VAL A 457 9.92 -26.76 -15.35
C VAL A 457 10.97 -27.03 -16.42
N LYS A 458 10.74 -26.50 -17.63
CA LYS A 458 11.66 -26.59 -18.76
C LYS A 458 12.05 -25.19 -19.24
N LEU A 459 13.35 -24.94 -19.39
CA LEU A 459 13.87 -23.74 -20.05
C LEU A 459 13.90 -23.98 -21.57
N LEU A 460 13.39 -23.02 -22.33
CA LEU A 460 13.39 -23.00 -23.80
C LEU A 460 14.33 -21.90 -24.28
N ASP A 461 15.46 -22.29 -24.89
CA ASP A 461 16.43 -21.36 -25.47
C ASP A 461 15.87 -20.78 -26.79
N LEU A 462 15.49 -19.50 -26.75
CA LEU A 462 14.92 -18.78 -27.89
C LEU A 462 15.89 -18.65 -29.07
N ARG A 463 17.19 -18.87 -28.86
CA ARG A 463 18.21 -18.85 -29.92
C ARG A 463 18.22 -20.13 -30.75
N GLN A 464 17.73 -21.23 -30.17
CA GLN A 464 17.72 -22.56 -30.79
C GLN A 464 16.32 -23.03 -31.18
N GLN A 465 15.28 -22.52 -30.50
CA GLN A 465 13.90 -22.94 -30.71
C GLN A 465 13.26 -22.22 -31.90
N PRO A 466 12.59 -22.95 -32.82
CA PRO A 466 11.85 -22.32 -33.90
C PRO A 466 10.65 -21.54 -33.35
N ARG A 467 10.48 -20.30 -33.84
CA ARG A 467 9.30 -19.49 -33.54
C ARG A 467 8.05 -20.04 -34.26
N GLN A 468 6.89 -19.81 -33.68
CA GLN A 468 5.61 -20.05 -34.32
C GLN A 468 5.43 -19.02 -35.44
N SER A 469 5.17 -19.49 -36.67
CA SER A 469 4.89 -18.62 -37.81
C SER A 469 3.72 -17.69 -37.50
N GLY A 470 3.90 -16.40 -37.76
CA GLY A 470 2.89 -15.37 -37.49
C GLY A 470 2.82 -14.87 -36.05
N CYS A 471 3.69 -15.35 -35.14
CA CYS A 471 3.73 -14.90 -33.75
C CYS A 471 5.13 -14.43 -33.36
N TYR A 472 5.19 -13.35 -32.58
CA TYR A 472 6.45 -12.84 -32.06
C TYR A 472 6.89 -13.56 -30.78
N PHE A 473 5.96 -13.85 -29.87
CA PHE A 473 6.27 -14.31 -28.51
C PHE A 473 6.42 -15.80 -28.31
N PHE A 474 5.96 -16.62 -29.26
CA PHE A 474 5.78 -18.05 -29.01
C PHE A 474 6.74 -18.93 -29.79
N THR A 475 7.39 -19.85 -29.09
CA THR A 475 8.04 -21.02 -29.68
C THR A 475 6.99 -22.05 -30.12
N LYS A 476 7.33 -22.88 -31.11
CA LYS A 476 6.46 -23.99 -31.53
C LYS A 476 6.15 -24.94 -30.37
N GLU A 477 7.11 -25.20 -29.48
CA GLU A 477 6.91 -26.07 -28.31
C GLU A 477 5.87 -25.52 -27.34
N LEU A 478 5.89 -24.21 -27.04
CA LEU A 478 4.88 -23.58 -26.18
C LEU A 478 3.47 -23.68 -26.79
N VAL A 479 3.35 -23.41 -28.09
CA VAL A 479 2.07 -23.53 -28.81
C VAL A 479 1.54 -24.96 -28.80
N GLN A 480 2.41 -25.96 -28.99
CA GLN A 480 2.02 -27.36 -28.91
C GLN A 480 1.53 -27.73 -27.51
N ALA A 481 2.22 -27.26 -26.45
CA ALA A 481 1.78 -27.47 -25.08
C ALA A 481 0.41 -26.83 -24.80
N LEU A 482 0.17 -25.61 -25.30
CA LEU A 482 -1.13 -24.94 -25.20
C LEU A 482 -2.23 -25.75 -25.91
N ARG A 483 -1.99 -26.25 -27.13
CA ARG A 483 -2.94 -27.13 -27.83
C ARG A 483 -3.32 -28.35 -27.01
N ILE A 484 -2.35 -29.00 -26.37
CA ILE A 484 -2.60 -30.18 -25.53
C ILE A 484 -3.41 -29.80 -24.29
N CYS A 485 -3.08 -28.69 -23.64
CA CYS A 485 -3.80 -28.17 -22.47
C CYS A 485 -5.28 -27.92 -22.79
N LEU A 486 -5.55 -27.18 -23.89
CA LEU A 486 -6.92 -26.89 -24.33
C LEU A 486 -7.69 -28.15 -24.73
N LYS A 487 -7.06 -29.10 -25.42
CA LYS A 487 -7.69 -30.40 -25.75
C LYS A 487 -8.12 -31.19 -24.52
N LYS A 488 -7.40 -31.06 -23.40
CA LYS A 488 -7.74 -31.67 -22.11
C LYS A 488 -8.79 -30.89 -21.33
N GLN A 489 -9.31 -29.77 -21.88
CA GLN A 489 -10.18 -28.83 -21.18
C GLN A 489 -9.55 -28.33 -19.87
N GLU A 490 -8.25 -28.03 -19.93
CA GLU A 490 -7.49 -27.45 -18.83
C GLU A 490 -7.15 -25.99 -19.12
N GLN A 491 -6.77 -25.24 -18.09
CA GLN A 491 -6.45 -23.82 -18.21
C GLN A 491 -4.95 -23.59 -18.27
N ALA A 492 -4.54 -22.54 -18.98
CA ALA A 492 -3.15 -22.11 -19.07
C ALA A 492 -2.97 -20.67 -18.58
N ILE A 493 -1.79 -20.38 -18.04
CA ILE A 493 -1.34 -19.01 -17.73
C ILE A 493 -0.18 -18.66 -18.65
N LEU A 494 -0.27 -17.55 -19.37
CA LEU A 494 0.86 -16.92 -20.04
C LEU A 494 1.30 -15.70 -19.24
N PHE A 495 2.55 -15.72 -18.82
CA PHE A 495 3.13 -14.73 -17.94
C PHE A 495 4.24 -13.97 -18.66
N LEU A 496 4.21 -12.64 -18.55
CA LEU A 496 5.27 -11.76 -19.04
C LEU A 496 5.87 -10.97 -17.87
N ASN A 497 7.19 -11.08 -17.69
CA ASN A 497 7.94 -10.37 -16.64
C ASN A 497 8.20 -8.89 -16.98
N ARG A 498 7.16 -8.17 -17.41
CA ARG A 498 7.24 -6.74 -17.67
C ARG A 498 5.89 -6.12 -17.40
N ARG A 499 5.93 -5.03 -16.64
CA ARG A 499 4.77 -4.15 -16.48
C ARG A 499 4.30 -3.74 -17.88
N GLY A 500 2.99 -3.78 -18.09
CA GLY A 500 2.35 -3.27 -19.30
C GLY A 500 2.93 -1.90 -19.63
N TYR A 501 3.74 -1.86 -20.67
CA TYR A 501 3.91 -0.64 -21.44
C TYR A 501 2.90 -0.79 -22.56
N ALA A 502 1.93 0.13 -22.60
CA ALA A 502 1.18 0.31 -23.83
C ALA A 502 2.17 0.66 -24.96
N PRO A 503 1.81 0.37 -26.21
CA PRO A 503 2.77 0.26 -27.31
C PRO A 503 3.61 1.53 -27.45
N ILE A 504 4.94 1.38 -27.47
CA ILE A 504 5.85 2.49 -27.75
C ILE A 504 5.99 2.66 -29.26
N VAL A 505 6.27 3.87 -29.72
CA VAL A 505 6.51 4.13 -31.13
C VAL A 505 8.01 4.02 -31.41
N GLN A 506 8.40 3.18 -32.37
CA GLN A 506 9.79 2.97 -32.76
C GLN A 506 9.96 3.16 -34.27
N CYS A 507 11.08 3.77 -34.67
CA CYS A 507 11.47 3.86 -36.07
C CYS A 507 11.88 2.47 -36.60
N PRO A 508 11.38 2.05 -37.77
CA PRO A 508 11.78 0.77 -38.36
C PRO A 508 13.21 0.77 -38.94
N GLU A 509 13.75 1.93 -39.30
CA GLU A 509 15.09 2.04 -39.92
C GLU A 509 16.19 2.27 -38.88
N CYS A 510 16.06 3.32 -38.06
CA CYS A 510 17.11 3.68 -37.09
C CYS A 510 16.86 3.12 -35.68
N GLU A 511 15.78 2.35 -35.50
CA GLU A 511 15.37 1.72 -34.23
C GLU A 511 15.15 2.68 -33.04
N ASN A 512 15.21 3.99 -33.26
CA ASN A 512 15.02 4.96 -32.20
C ASN A 512 13.56 4.98 -31.73
N THR A 513 13.35 5.13 -30.42
CA THR A 513 12.02 5.22 -29.81
C THR A 513 11.62 6.67 -29.63
N VAL A 514 10.32 6.94 -29.75
CA VAL A 514 9.78 8.29 -29.53
C VAL A 514 9.71 8.54 -28.04
N ASN A 515 10.54 9.47 -27.55
CA ASN A 515 10.68 9.77 -26.13
C ASN A 515 9.94 11.05 -25.76
N CYS A 516 9.64 11.18 -24.47
CA CYS A 516 8.95 12.32 -23.89
C CYS A 516 9.91 13.50 -23.73
N ASP A 517 9.54 14.66 -24.27
CA ASP A 517 10.32 15.89 -24.12
C ASP A 517 10.40 16.42 -22.68
N ALA A 518 9.57 15.91 -21.78
CA ALA A 518 9.57 16.25 -20.36
C ALA A 518 10.35 15.27 -19.47
N CYS A 519 10.45 14.00 -19.86
CA CYS A 519 11.00 12.93 -19.01
C CYS A 519 12.13 12.13 -19.66
N SER A 520 12.33 12.28 -20.97
CA SER A 520 13.24 11.44 -21.77
C SER A 520 12.90 9.93 -21.70
N LEU A 521 11.73 9.58 -21.17
CA LEU A 521 11.15 8.24 -21.15
C LEU A 521 10.40 7.99 -22.45
N SER A 522 10.43 6.76 -22.97
CA SER A 522 9.64 6.37 -24.14
C SER A 522 8.16 6.65 -23.92
N LEU A 523 7.53 7.31 -24.91
CA LEU A 523 6.12 7.64 -24.88
C LEU A 523 5.27 6.45 -25.28
N VAL A 524 4.08 6.39 -24.68
CA VAL A 524 3.16 5.28 -24.81
C VAL A 524 1.97 5.69 -25.67
N TYR A 525 1.65 4.91 -26.69
CA TYR A 525 0.52 5.15 -27.59
C TYR A 525 -0.80 4.66 -26.98
N HIS A 526 -1.74 5.58 -26.83
CA HIS A 526 -3.11 5.31 -26.38
C HIS A 526 -4.05 5.25 -27.57
N GLN A 527 -4.49 4.03 -27.93
CA GLN A 527 -5.37 3.79 -29.07
C GLN A 527 -6.72 4.52 -28.97
N SER A 528 -7.32 4.62 -27.78
CA SER A 528 -8.62 5.29 -27.59
C SER A 528 -8.60 6.81 -27.83
N SER A 529 -7.43 7.42 -27.74
CA SER A 529 -7.23 8.87 -27.90
C SER A 529 -6.31 9.25 -29.07
N GLU A 530 -5.80 8.26 -29.81
CA GLU A 530 -4.82 8.39 -30.92
C GLU A 530 -3.63 9.32 -30.60
N LYS A 531 -3.17 9.28 -29.35
CA LYS A 531 -2.10 10.16 -28.85
C LYS A 531 -1.05 9.38 -28.10
N LEU A 532 0.17 9.90 -28.13
CA LEU A 532 1.27 9.46 -27.27
C LEU A 532 1.15 10.17 -25.92
N ARG A 533 1.26 9.44 -24.81
CA ARG A 533 1.25 9.96 -23.45
C ARG A 533 2.42 9.40 -22.64
N CYS A 534 3.00 10.22 -21.79
CA CYS A 534 3.95 9.77 -20.79
C CYS A 534 3.20 9.42 -19.50
N HIS A 535 3.28 8.19 -19.00
CA HIS A 535 2.65 7.81 -17.73
C HIS A 535 3.32 8.40 -16.49
N GLN A 536 4.51 8.98 -16.65
CA GLN A 536 5.27 9.56 -15.55
C GLN A 536 4.96 11.04 -15.33
N CYS A 537 4.63 11.77 -16.41
CA CYS A 537 4.38 13.22 -16.36
C CYS A 537 3.07 13.68 -17.01
N ASP A 538 2.31 12.75 -17.57
CA ASP A 538 1.10 13.01 -18.34
C ASP A 538 1.29 13.92 -19.57
N HIS A 539 2.53 14.20 -19.98
CA HIS A 539 2.81 14.89 -21.24
C HIS A 539 2.24 14.09 -22.42
N THR A 540 1.51 14.77 -23.30
CA THR A 540 0.90 14.18 -24.49
C THR A 540 1.43 14.81 -25.76
N GLN A 541 1.63 14.01 -26.80
CA GLN A 541 1.93 14.47 -28.15
C GLN A 541 1.20 13.64 -29.21
N GLY A 542 1.14 14.15 -30.45
CA GLY A 542 0.58 13.41 -31.58
C GLY A 542 1.48 12.25 -32.03
N PHE A 543 0.93 11.35 -32.85
CA PHE A 543 1.72 10.29 -33.49
C PHE A 543 2.66 10.89 -34.56
N PRO A 544 3.98 10.64 -34.53
CA PRO A 544 4.89 11.23 -35.50
C PRO A 544 4.83 10.49 -36.84
N ASN A 545 4.62 11.24 -37.92
CA ASN A 545 4.68 10.72 -39.30
C ASN A 545 6.10 10.68 -39.87
N ILE A 546 7.05 11.36 -39.22
CA ILE A 546 8.45 11.43 -39.60
C ILE A 546 9.30 11.10 -38.37
N CYS A 547 10.32 10.27 -38.52
CA CYS A 547 11.21 9.93 -37.42
C CYS A 547 12.02 11.18 -36.99
N PRO A 548 11.96 11.60 -35.71
CA PRO A 548 12.70 12.77 -35.24
C PRO A 548 14.22 12.55 -35.16
N CYS A 549 14.71 11.32 -35.33
CA CYS A 549 16.13 10.97 -35.22
C CYS A 549 16.83 10.85 -36.59
N CYS A 550 16.23 10.14 -37.55
CA CYS A 550 16.82 9.92 -38.87
C CYS A 550 16.05 10.58 -40.02
N GLY A 551 14.90 11.20 -39.76
CA GLY A 551 14.10 11.88 -40.78
C GLY A 551 13.33 10.95 -41.74
N THR A 552 13.36 9.63 -41.55
CA THR A 552 12.59 8.73 -42.42
C THR A 552 11.09 9.00 -42.35
N GLN A 553 10.42 8.87 -43.49
CA GLN A 553 8.97 8.91 -43.64
C GLN A 553 8.33 7.52 -43.60
N THR A 554 9.15 6.46 -43.45
CA THR A 554 8.66 5.10 -43.26
C THR A 554 7.78 5.05 -42.03
N THR A 555 6.59 4.46 -42.16
CA THR A 555 5.58 4.42 -41.10
C THR A 555 6.17 3.90 -39.79
N MET A 556 6.08 4.70 -38.74
CA MET A 556 6.60 4.34 -37.43
C MET A 556 5.87 3.10 -36.91
N ARG A 557 6.62 2.11 -36.40
CA ARG A 557 6.04 0.88 -35.88
C ARG A 557 5.62 1.05 -34.44
N LEU A 558 4.42 0.56 -34.11
CA LEU A 558 4.00 0.36 -32.72
C LEU A 558 4.67 -0.92 -32.20
N VAL A 559 5.61 -0.76 -31.29
CA VAL A 559 6.26 -1.86 -30.59
C VAL A 559 5.64 -1.97 -29.21
N GLY A 560 4.56 -2.75 -29.14
CA GLY A 560 4.00 -3.21 -27.87
C GLY A 560 4.63 -4.55 -27.51
N THR A 561 5.32 -4.60 -26.38
CA THR A 561 5.73 -5.89 -25.77
C THR A 561 4.72 -6.38 -24.73
N GLY A 562 3.57 -5.73 -24.61
CA GLY A 562 2.58 -5.96 -23.56
C GLY A 562 1.69 -7.18 -23.75
N THR A 563 0.84 -7.41 -22.75
CA THR A 563 -0.20 -8.46 -22.71
C THR A 563 -1.19 -8.38 -23.89
N GLU A 564 -1.35 -7.20 -24.50
CA GLU A 564 -2.16 -6.95 -25.70
C GLU A 564 -1.65 -7.66 -26.94
N HIS A 565 -0.35 -7.56 -27.20
CA HIS A 565 0.26 -8.18 -28.38
C HIS A 565 0.29 -9.70 -28.19
N ILE A 566 0.49 -10.18 -26.95
CA ILE A 566 0.35 -11.60 -26.61
C ILE A 566 -1.08 -12.09 -26.91
N GLU A 567 -2.10 -11.29 -26.58
CA GLU A 567 -3.50 -11.61 -26.89
C GLU A 567 -3.76 -11.66 -28.40
N GLN A 568 -3.24 -10.69 -29.15
CA GLN A 568 -3.32 -10.67 -30.62
C GLN A 568 -2.67 -11.91 -31.24
N ASP A 569 -1.43 -12.21 -30.86
CA ASP A 569 -0.71 -13.42 -31.32
C ASP A 569 -1.48 -14.69 -30.95
N LEU A 570 -2.08 -14.75 -29.76
CA LEU A 570 -2.87 -15.90 -29.33
C LEU A 570 -4.13 -16.08 -30.18
N ARG A 571 -4.83 -15.01 -30.54
CA ARG A 571 -6.04 -15.09 -31.39
C ARG A 571 -5.73 -15.60 -32.79
N VAL A 572 -4.53 -15.36 -33.31
CA VAL A 572 -4.07 -15.93 -34.59
C VAL A 572 -3.95 -17.45 -34.51
N VAL A 573 -3.47 -17.98 -33.39
CA VAL A 573 -3.20 -19.42 -33.23
C VAL A 573 -4.39 -20.19 -32.64
N PHE A 574 -5.20 -19.53 -31.81
CA PHE A 574 -6.31 -20.09 -31.05
C PHE A 574 -7.54 -19.15 -31.11
N PRO A 575 -8.20 -19.05 -32.28
CA PRO A 575 -9.32 -18.11 -32.46
C PRO A 575 -10.54 -18.40 -31.58
N GLU A 576 -10.72 -19.66 -31.17
CA GLU A 576 -11.86 -20.10 -30.34
C GLU A 576 -11.58 -20.07 -28.83
N ALA A 577 -10.33 -19.84 -28.41
CA ALA A 577 -9.98 -19.88 -26.98
C ALA A 577 -10.49 -18.63 -26.24
N ARG A 578 -11.07 -18.84 -25.05
CA ARG A 578 -11.54 -17.74 -24.19
C ARG A 578 -10.36 -17.15 -23.43
N LEU A 579 -9.96 -15.94 -23.83
CA LEU A 579 -8.80 -15.24 -23.26
C LEU A 579 -9.23 -14.27 -22.17
N LEU A 580 -8.41 -14.15 -21.12
CA LEU A 580 -8.57 -13.11 -20.10
C LEU A 580 -7.23 -12.42 -19.83
N ARG A 581 -7.21 -11.10 -19.94
CA ARG A 581 -6.07 -10.28 -19.52
C ARG A 581 -6.19 -9.87 -18.05
N MET A 582 -5.15 -10.17 -17.29
CA MET A 582 -5.02 -9.85 -15.87
C MET A 582 -3.75 -9.02 -15.63
N ASP A 583 -3.87 -7.73 -15.90
CA ASP A 583 -2.83 -6.71 -15.72
C ASP A 583 -3.43 -5.47 -15.04
N ARG A 584 -2.61 -4.47 -14.71
CA ARG A 584 -3.09 -3.30 -13.97
C ARG A 584 -4.06 -2.45 -14.80
N ASP A 585 -3.91 -2.47 -16.12
CA ASP A 585 -4.72 -1.67 -17.03
C ASP A 585 -6.13 -2.26 -17.17
N THR A 586 -6.30 -3.57 -16.97
CA THR A 586 -7.63 -4.20 -16.93
C THR A 586 -8.36 -4.07 -15.59
N LEU A 587 -7.70 -3.59 -14.53
CA LEU A 587 -8.32 -3.38 -13.20
C LEU A 587 -9.08 -2.05 -13.14
N HIS A 588 -10.34 -2.06 -13.59
CA HIS A 588 -11.25 -0.91 -13.45
C HIS A 588 -12.40 -1.19 -12.48
N GLY A 589 -12.43 -0.45 -11.36
CA GLY A 589 -13.50 -0.53 -10.36
C GLY A 589 -13.17 -1.41 -9.14
N LYS A 590 -13.96 -1.27 -8.08
CA LYS A 590 -13.70 -1.89 -6.76
C LYS A 590 -13.76 -3.43 -6.77
N HIS A 591 -14.43 -4.04 -7.76
CA HIS A 591 -14.70 -5.49 -7.78
C HIS A 591 -14.04 -6.25 -8.94
N ALA A 592 -13.36 -5.57 -9.88
CA ALA A 592 -12.83 -6.18 -11.10
C ALA A 592 -11.95 -7.41 -10.85
N LEU A 593 -11.05 -7.35 -9.86
CA LEU A 593 -10.16 -8.47 -9.53
C LEU A 593 -10.94 -9.72 -9.06
N SER A 594 -11.99 -9.52 -8.26
CA SER A 594 -12.83 -10.61 -7.75
C SER A 594 -13.65 -11.25 -8.87
N GLU A 595 -14.14 -10.46 -9.81
CA GLU A 595 -14.88 -10.95 -10.98
C GLU A 595 -13.98 -11.76 -11.92
N MET A 596 -12.77 -11.27 -12.19
CA MET A 596 -11.77 -12.00 -12.98
C MET A 596 -11.45 -13.37 -12.35
N GLN A 597 -11.24 -13.41 -11.02
CA GLN A 597 -11.01 -14.66 -10.30
C GLN A 597 -12.18 -15.64 -10.44
N GLN A 598 -13.41 -15.13 -10.30
CA GLN A 598 -14.61 -15.96 -10.42
C GLN A 598 -14.70 -16.59 -11.81
N LYS A 599 -14.45 -15.82 -12.88
CA LYS A 599 -14.43 -16.31 -14.27
C LYS A 599 -13.38 -17.40 -14.50
N ILE A 600 -12.20 -17.26 -13.89
CA ILE A 600 -11.16 -18.31 -13.98
C ILE A 600 -11.63 -19.57 -13.24
N GLN A 601 -12.19 -19.42 -12.03
CA GLN A 601 -12.67 -20.55 -11.22
C GLN A 601 -13.88 -21.28 -11.83
N SER A 602 -14.80 -20.55 -12.46
CA SER A 602 -15.96 -21.11 -13.16
C SER A 602 -15.62 -21.70 -14.53
N HIS A 603 -14.33 -21.69 -14.91
CA HIS A 603 -13.85 -22.19 -16.19
C HIS A 603 -14.47 -21.46 -17.40
N GLU A 604 -14.81 -20.17 -17.23
CA GLU A 604 -15.24 -19.27 -18.31
C GLU A 604 -14.06 -18.76 -19.15
N VAL A 605 -12.83 -19.06 -18.73
CA VAL A 605 -11.57 -18.65 -19.34
C VAL A 605 -10.71 -19.88 -19.58
N ASP A 606 -10.05 -19.94 -20.74
CA ASP A 606 -9.13 -21.02 -21.09
C ASP A 606 -7.66 -20.60 -20.90
N ILE A 607 -7.33 -19.37 -21.29
CA ILE A 607 -5.97 -18.83 -21.19
C ILE A 607 -5.99 -17.47 -20.47
N VAL A 608 -5.26 -17.40 -19.36
CA VAL A 608 -5.03 -16.14 -18.63
C VAL A 608 -3.70 -15.55 -19.08
N ILE A 609 -3.73 -14.33 -19.60
CA ILE A 609 -2.54 -13.56 -19.97
C ILE A 609 -2.32 -12.53 -18.88
N GLY A 610 -1.14 -12.49 -18.27
CA GLY A 610 -0.91 -11.45 -17.27
C GLY A 610 0.50 -11.23 -16.83
N THR A 611 0.60 -10.25 -15.94
CA THR A 611 1.85 -9.83 -15.30
C THR A 611 1.84 -10.27 -13.84
N GLN A 612 2.42 -9.48 -12.94
CA GLN A 612 2.56 -9.82 -11.52
C GLN A 612 1.24 -10.08 -10.78
N LEU A 613 0.09 -9.66 -11.32
CA LEU A 613 -1.21 -9.94 -10.70
C LEU A 613 -1.58 -11.42 -10.72
N VAL A 614 -1.17 -12.17 -11.74
CA VAL A 614 -1.49 -13.60 -11.86
C VAL A 614 -0.73 -14.44 -10.84
N THR A 615 0.36 -13.89 -10.29
CA THR A 615 1.33 -14.65 -9.49
C THR A 615 1.02 -14.63 -8.00
N LYS A 616 0.13 -13.77 -7.51
CA LYS A 616 -0.07 -13.51 -6.07
C LYS A 616 -1.46 -13.93 -5.59
N GLY A 617 -1.55 -14.48 -4.38
CA GLY A 617 -2.79 -14.57 -3.60
C GLY A 617 -3.96 -15.40 -4.15
N HIS A 618 -3.85 -16.08 -5.30
CA HIS A 618 -4.97 -16.79 -5.94
C HIS A 618 -4.67 -18.27 -6.19
N ASP A 619 -5.68 -19.12 -6.04
CA ASP A 619 -5.57 -20.56 -6.30
C ASP A 619 -6.47 -20.95 -7.48
N PHE A 620 -5.87 -21.55 -8.51
CA PHE A 620 -6.54 -21.93 -9.76
C PHE A 620 -6.33 -23.43 -9.99
N PRO A 621 -7.23 -24.29 -9.49
CA PRO A 621 -7.00 -25.74 -9.44
C PRO A 621 -6.89 -26.39 -10.84
N ASN A 622 -7.53 -25.80 -11.85
CA ASN A 622 -7.54 -26.30 -13.23
C ASN A 622 -6.40 -25.77 -14.09
N VAL A 623 -5.49 -24.95 -13.54
CA VAL A 623 -4.31 -24.49 -14.27
C VAL A 623 -3.22 -25.57 -14.25
N THR A 624 -2.96 -26.15 -15.40
CA THR A 624 -1.96 -27.22 -15.57
C THR A 624 -0.76 -26.80 -16.40
N LEU A 625 -0.86 -25.70 -17.16
CA LEU A 625 0.24 -25.17 -17.97
C LEU A 625 0.54 -23.72 -17.63
N VAL A 626 1.82 -23.40 -17.47
CA VAL A 626 2.31 -22.02 -17.34
C VAL A 626 3.39 -21.76 -18.38
N GLY A 627 3.20 -20.76 -19.23
CA GLY A 627 4.19 -20.27 -20.18
C GLY A 627 4.77 -18.94 -19.72
N VAL A 628 6.07 -18.88 -19.44
CA VAL A 628 6.77 -17.62 -19.16
C VAL A 628 7.40 -17.11 -20.44
N LEU A 629 7.02 -15.90 -20.84
CA LEU A 629 7.48 -15.22 -22.04
C LEU A 629 8.63 -14.27 -21.66
N LEU A 630 9.71 -14.29 -22.44
CA LEU A 630 10.85 -13.36 -22.33
C LEU A 630 11.36 -13.20 -20.89
N ALA A 631 11.80 -14.30 -20.27
CA ALA A 631 12.26 -14.29 -18.87
C ALA A 631 13.43 -13.31 -18.63
N ASP A 632 14.19 -12.98 -19.67
CA ASP A 632 15.34 -12.07 -19.64
C ASP A 632 14.99 -10.63 -19.23
N LEU A 633 13.74 -10.19 -19.41
CA LEU A 633 13.35 -8.80 -19.21
C LEU A 633 13.65 -8.31 -17.78
N GLY A 634 13.50 -9.18 -16.79
CA GLY A 634 13.82 -8.87 -15.39
C GLY A 634 15.32 -8.88 -15.09
N LEU A 635 16.11 -9.70 -15.79
CA LEU A 635 17.55 -9.85 -15.55
C LEU A 635 18.35 -8.64 -16.04
N ASN A 636 17.91 -8.02 -17.13
CA ASN A 636 18.61 -6.90 -17.76
C ASN A 636 18.29 -5.53 -17.13
N LEU A 637 17.55 -5.49 -16.03
CA LEU A 637 17.33 -4.24 -15.29
C LEU A 637 18.63 -3.86 -14.55
N PRO A 638 19.07 -2.58 -14.59
CA PRO A 638 20.30 -2.10 -13.96
C PRO A 638 20.13 -1.95 -12.43
N ASP A 639 19.79 -3.06 -11.78
CA ASP A 639 19.56 -3.18 -10.34
C ASP A 639 20.24 -4.48 -9.87
N PHE A 640 21.00 -4.40 -8.77
CA PHE A 640 21.69 -5.58 -8.22
C PHE A 640 20.72 -6.65 -7.71
N ARG A 641 19.44 -6.31 -7.52
CA ARG A 641 18.36 -7.22 -7.10
C ARG A 641 17.65 -7.92 -8.26
N SER A 642 18.00 -7.62 -9.51
CA SER A 642 17.34 -8.17 -10.71
C SER A 642 17.32 -9.69 -10.76
N ALA A 643 18.44 -10.33 -10.42
CA ALA A 643 18.59 -11.78 -10.38
C ALA A 643 17.66 -12.44 -9.34
N GLU A 644 17.66 -11.90 -8.11
CA GLU A 644 16.80 -12.33 -6.99
C GLU A 644 15.32 -12.20 -7.34
N ARG A 645 14.92 -11.04 -7.86
CA ARG A 645 13.53 -10.77 -8.24
C ARG A 645 13.05 -11.71 -9.34
N THR A 646 13.89 -11.94 -10.33
CA THR A 646 13.56 -12.84 -11.44
C THR A 646 13.38 -14.26 -10.92
N PHE A 647 14.28 -14.75 -10.07
CA PHE A 647 14.13 -16.05 -9.43
C PHE A 647 12.82 -16.17 -8.63
N GLN A 648 12.54 -15.20 -7.75
CA GLN A 648 11.34 -15.19 -6.88
C GLN A 648 10.06 -15.27 -7.72
N LEU A 649 9.98 -14.40 -8.73
CA LEU A 649 8.83 -14.28 -9.61
C LEU A 649 8.62 -15.53 -10.46
N LEU A 650 9.67 -16.09 -11.07
CA LEU A 650 9.56 -17.32 -11.86
C LEU A 650 9.15 -18.52 -11.01
N THR A 651 9.69 -18.64 -9.79
CA THR A 651 9.32 -19.72 -8.86
C THR A 651 7.87 -19.58 -8.39
N GLN A 652 7.42 -18.35 -8.12
CA GLN A 652 6.04 -18.08 -7.72
C GLN A 652 5.05 -18.40 -8.86
N VAL A 653 5.40 -18.00 -10.10
CA VAL A 653 4.65 -18.29 -11.33
C VAL A 653 4.60 -19.80 -11.59
N ALA A 654 5.74 -20.49 -11.51
CA ALA A 654 5.82 -21.93 -11.66
C ALA A 654 4.90 -22.64 -10.66
N GLY A 655 4.93 -22.21 -9.40
CA GLY A 655 4.08 -22.72 -8.33
C GLY A 655 2.58 -22.51 -8.52
N ARG A 656 2.10 -21.86 -9.59
CA ARG A 656 0.67 -21.78 -9.94
C ARG A 656 0.18 -23.00 -10.73
N ALA A 657 1.08 -23.73 -11.40
CA ALA A 657 0.72 -24.94 -12.12
C ALA A 657 0.53 -26.14 -11.18
N GLY A 658 -0.53 -26.91 -11.43
CA GLY A 658 -0.75 -28.22 -10.82
C GLY A 658 -0.93 -28.18 -9.31
N ARG A 659 -1.74 -27.22 -8.79
CA ARG A 659 -2.05 -27.10 -7.35
C ARG A 659 -3.12 -28.09 -6.86
N GLY A 660 -3.93 -28.62 -7.76
CA GLY A 660 -4.87 -29.71 -7.48
C GLY A 660 -4.23 -31.08 -7.71
N ASP A 661 -5.05 -32.05 -8.11
CA ASP A 661 -4.63 -33.45 -8.30
C ASP A 661 -3.87 -33.68 -9.62
N LYS A 662 -3.87 -32.68 -10.52
CA LYS A 662 -3.29 -32.77 -11.86
C LYS A 662 -1.83 -32.28 -11.85
N PRO A 663 -0.90 -33.00 -12.51
CA PRO A 663 0.48 -32.53 -12.64
C PRO A 663 0.55 -31.26 -13.48
N GLY A 664 1.35 -30.29 -12.99
CA GLY A 664 1.59 -29.04 -13.71
C GLY A 664 2.86 -29.10 -14.56
N ARG A 665 2.89 -28.34 -15.65
CA ARG A 665 4.06 -28.12 -16.51
C ARG A 665 4.31 -26.63 -16.69
N VAL A 666 5.58 -26.23 -16.69
CA VAL A 666 6.02 -24.84 -16.84
C VAL A 666 7.06 -24.76 -17.95
N LEU A 667 6.84 -23.86 -18.91
CA LEU A 667 7.77 -23.60 -20.03
C LEU A 667 8.27 -22.16 -19.92
N ILE A 668 9.57 -21.98 -19.75
CA ILE A 668 10.21 -20.66 -19.59
C ILE A 668 11.03 -20.34 -20.83
N GLN A 669 10.61 -19.33 -21.59
CA GLN A 669 11.32 -18.89 -22.80
C GLN A 669 12.34 -17.80 -22.47
N THR A 670 13.59 -18.00 -22.88
CA THR A 670 14.73 -17.13 -22.52
C THR A 670 15.81 -17.15 -23.59
N ASN A 671 16.54 -16.05 -23.74
CA ASN A 671 17.78 -15.97 -24.52
C ASN A 671 19.03 -16.30 -23.69
N ASN A 672 18.90 -16.34 -22.35
CA ASN A 672 19.98 -16.59 -21.41
C ASN A 672 19.74 -17.87 -20.57
N PRO A 673 19.57 -19.05 -21.18
CA PRO A 673 19.18 -20.27 -20.44
C PRO A 673 20.18 -20.70 -19.35
N ASN A 674 21.43 -20.26 -19.45
CA ASN A 674 22.49 -20.61 -18.50
C ASN A 674 22.61 -19.65 -17.29
N HIS A 675 21.79 -18.60 -17.23
CA HIS A 675 21.84 -17.65 -16.12
C HIS A 675 21.42 -18.33 -14.81
N HIS A 676 22.17 -18.15 -13.72
CA HIS A 676 21.97 -18.89 -12.45
C HIS A 676 20.55 -18.78 -11.90
N SER A 677 19.96 -17.59 -11.94
CA SER A 677 18.56 -17.37 -11.53
C SER A 677 17.55 -18.24 -12.30
N LEU A 678 17.77 -18.50 -13.59
CA LEU A 678 16.84 -19.30 -14.40
C LEU A 678 17.04 -20.80 -14.15
N VAL A 679 18.29 -21.25 -14.08
CA VAL A 679 18.64 -22.65 -13.79
C VAL A 679 18.12 -23.05 -12.40
N THR A 680 18.31 -22.20 -11.39
CA THR A 680 17.84 -22.48 -10.03
C THR A 680 16.32 -22.35 -9.91
N ALA A 681 15.68 -21.46 -10.66
CA ALA A 681 14.22 -21.39 -10.75
C ALA A 681 13.62 -22.63 -11.44
N GLN A 682 14.30 -23.19 -12.45
CA GLN A 682 13.91 -24.45 -13.09
C GLN A 682 13.88 -25.59 -12.06
N LEU A 683 14.90 -25.67 -11.22
CA LEU A 683 14.98 -26.65 -10.13
C LEU A 683 14.08 -26.31 -8.94
N GLN A 684 13.45 -25.12 -8.93
CA GLN A 684 12.69 -24.57 -7.80
C GLN A 684 13.46 -24.63 -6.48
N ASN A 685 14.78 -24.44 -6.54
CA ASN A 685 15.70 -24.64 -5.42
C ASN A 685 16.28 -23.30 -4.94
N TYR A 686 15.67 -22.75 -3.89
CA TYR A 686 16.07 -21.46 -3.31
C TYR A 686 17.47 -21.49 -2.69
N GLU A 687 17.85 -22.57 -2.00
CA GLU A 687 19.18 -22.69 -1.38
C GLU A 687 20.30 -22.63 -2.43
N SER A 688 20.11 -23.31 -3.56
CA SER A 688 21.05 -23.28 -4.68
C SER A 688 21.15 -21.89 -5.29
N PHE A 689 20.04 -21.14 -5.38
CA PHE A 689 20.05 -19.74 -5.79
C PHE A 689 20.89 -18.89 -4.83
N VAL A 690 20.63 -18.98 -3.53
CA VAL A 690 21.37 -18.20 -2.52
C VAL A 690 22.85 -18.53 -2.51
N LYS A 691 23.22 -19.81 -2.65
CA LYS A 691 24.63 -20.24 -2.70
C LYS A 691 25.42 -19.57 -3.84
N GLN A 692 24.76 -19.22 -4.94
CA GLN A 692 25.39 -18.54 -6.08
C GLN A 692 25.31 -17.01 -5.97
N GLU A 693 24.19 -16.46 -5.49
CA GLU A 693 23.96 -15.02 -5.40
C GLU A 693 24.70 -14.37 -4.23
N MET A 694 24.75 -15.02 -3.06
CA MET A 694 25.31 -14.45 -1.83
C MET A 694 26.81 -14.05 -1.96
N PRO A 695 27.71 -14.89 -2.52
CA PRO A 695 29.11 -14.51 -2.72
C PRO A 695 29.30 -13.35 -3.71
N LEU A 696 28.35 -13.12 -4.63
CA LEU A 696 28.38 -11.97 -5.53
C LEU A 696 28.04 -10.69 -4.77
N ARG A 697 26.98 -10.72 -3.93
CA ARG A 697 26.58 -9.59 -3.09
C ARG A 697 27.69 -9.19 -2.12
N GLU A 698 28.36 -10.16 -1.52
CA GLU A 698 29.47 -9.92 -0.59
C GLU A 698 30.67 -9.24 -1.28
N ARG A 699 31.15 -9.82 -2.38
CA ARG A 699 32.28 -9.27 -3.16
C ARG A 699 32.01 -7.86 -3.68
N LEU A 700 30.77 -7.59 -4.11
CA LEU A 700 30.34 -6.29 -4.61
C LEU A 700 29.92 -5.32 -3.49
N ARG A 701 30.04 -5.73 -2.22
CA ARG A 701 29.67 -4.95 -1.03
C ARG A 701 28.24 -4.41 -1.12
N GLN A 702 27.30 -5.28 -1.47
CA GLN A 702 25.88 -4.97 -1.62
C GLN A 702 25.09 -5.47 -0.40
N PRO A 703 23.85 -4.99 -0.20
CA PRO A 703 22.93 -5.61 0.74
C PRO A 703 22.78 -7.13 0.49
N PRO A 704 22.75 -7.95 1.56
CA PRO A 704 22.58 -7.58 2.97
C PRO A 704 23.88 -7.30 3.76
N PHE A 705 25.06 -7.34 3.14
CA PHE A 705 26.34 -7.22 3.84
C PHE A 705 26.67 -5.79 4.28
N LEU A 706 26.24 -4.81 3.48
CA LEU A 706 26.25 -3.39 3.84
C LEU A 706 24.84 -2.83 3.73
N SER A 707 24.51 -1.87 4.59
CA SER A 707 23.35 -1.00 4.40
C SER A 707 23.60 -0.05 3.23
N LEU A 708 22.53 0.30 2.53
CA LEU A 708 22.57 1.16 1.34
C LEU A 708 21.58 2.30 1.52
N ALA A 709 21.97 3.52 1.16
CA ALA A 709 21.07 4.64 1.00
C ALA A 709 21.27 5.29 -0.36
N SER A 710 20.17 5.72 -0.97
CA SER A 710 20.17 6.52 -2.19
C SER A 710 19.78 7.95 -1.85
N VAL A 711 20.54 8.91 -2.38
CA VAL A 711 20.21 10.33 -2.31
C VAL A 711 20.01 10.86 -3.71
N LEU A 712 18.80 11.29 -4.01
CA LEU A 712 18.39 11.80 -5.31
C LEU A 712 18.29 13.33 -5.25
N CYS A 713 19.12 14.00 -6.03
CA CYS A 713 19.14 15.45 -6.24
C CYS A 713 18.32 15.77 -7.49
N ILE A 714 17.34 16.68 -7.33
CA ILE A 714 16.36 17.02 -8.36
C ILE A 714 16.36 18.53 -8.58
N SER A 715 16.42 18.96 -9.84
CA SER A 715 16.29 20.37 -10.24
C SER A 715 15.67 20.49 -11.64
N HIS A 716 15.08 21.64 -11.96
CA HIS A 716 14.66 21.96 -13.34
C HIS A 716 15.86 22.19 -14.28
N ASP A 717 17.03 22.54 -13.75
CA ASP A 717 18.30 22.67 -14.47
C ASP A 717 19.21 21.45 -14.19
N GLU A 718 19.68 20.81 -15.26
CA GLU A 718 20.56 19.64 -15.21
C GLU A 718 21.91 19.95 -14.54
N ASN A 719 22.53 21.08 -14.88
CA ASN A 719 23.81 21.47 -14.29
C ASN A 719 23.64 21.69 -12.80
N ARG A 720 22.54 22.33 -12.40
CA ARG A 720 22.25 22.57 -10.99
C ARG A 720 21.98 21.27 -10.22
N ALA A 721 21.26 20.31 -10.80
CA ALA A 721 21.05 18.99 -10.17
C ALA A 721 22.37 18.24 -9.98
N LYS A 722 23.26 18.31 -10.97
CA LYS A 722 24.61 17.71 -10.92
C LYS A 722 25.49 18.39 -9.88
N ASP A 723 25.50 19.71 -9.83
CA ASP A 723 26.29 20.49 -8.86
C ASP A 723 25.82 20.20 -7.43
N LEU A 724 24.50 20.13 -7.20
CA LEU A 724 23.94 19.74 -5.92
C LEU A 724 24.42 18.35 -5.50
N ALA A 725 24.45 17.39 -6.42
CA ALA A 725 24.93 16.03 -6.15
C ALA A 725 26.46 15.99 -5.90
N LEU A 726 27.25 16.84 -6.58
CA LEU A 726 28.69 17.00 -6.35
C LEU A 726 28.98 17.60 -4.97
N SER A 727 28.33 18.71 -4.62
CA SER A 727 28.45 19.35 -3.31
C SER A 727 28.02 18.41 -2.19
N LEU A 728 26.89 17.70 -2.38
CA LEU A 728 26.43 16.70 -1.44
C LEU A 728 27.47 15.59 -1.25
N ARG A 729 28.00 15.02 -2.34
CA ARG A 729 29.04 13.98 -2.25
C ARG A 729 30.27 14.48 -1.49
N HIS A 730 30.70 15.72 -1.74
CA HIS A 730 31.81 16.32 -1.03
C HIS A 730 31.53 16.37 0.48
N ASN A 731 30.38 16.91 0.88
CA ASN A 731 29.95 16.99 2.28
C ASN A 731 29.77 15.63 2.96
N LEU A 732 29.29 14.64 2.22
CA LEU A 732 29.15 13.27 2.73
C LEU A 732 30.51 12.62 2.96
N ARG A 733 31.48 12.84 2.06
CA ARG A 733 32.84 12.31 2.19
C ARG A 733 33.62 13.00 3.30
N SER A 734 33.56 14.33 3.40
CA SER A 734 34.27 15.09 4.43
C SER A 734 33.80 14.73 5.84
N ASN A 735 32.51 14.45 6.01
CA ASN A 735 31.92 14.04 7.29
C ASN A 735 31.86 12.52 7.51
N SER A 736 32.39 11.73 6.56
CA SER A 736 32.39 10.28 6.67
C SER A 736 33.49 9.76 7.60
N GLN A 737 33.20 8.65 8.28
CA GLN A 737 34.18 7.88 9.04
C GLN A 737 34.73 6.73 8.18
N ALA A 738 35.80 6.09 8.66
CA ALA A 738 36.33 4.87 8.04
C ALA A 738 35.21 3.82 7.87
N GLY A 739 35.11 3.24 6.66
CA GLY A 739 34.11 2.21 6.34
C GLY A 739 32.83 2.70 5.65
N VAL A 740 32.68 4.01 5.38
CA VAL A 740 31.59 4.54 4.55
C VAL A 740 32.06 4.70 3.10
N ILE A 741 31.27 4.19 2.16
CA ILE A 741 31.55 4.23 0.72
C ILE A 741 30.53 5.15 0.05
N CYS A 742 31.00 6.21 -0.61
CA CYS A 742 30.16 7.10 -1.41
C CYS A 742 30.45 6.90 -2.90
N GLN A 743 29.44 6.40 -3.64
CA GLN A 743 29.46 6.18 -5.09
C GLN A 743 28.63 7.24 -5.82
N GLY A 744 29.00 7.57 -7.06
CA GLY A 744 28.44 8.71 -7.80
C GLY A 744 29.24 10.01 -7.61
N PRO A 745 28.67 11.19 -7.90
CA PRO A 745 27.32 11.36 -8.43
C PRO A 745 27.20 10.73 -9.82
N ALA A 746 26.07 10.14 -10.10
CA ALA A 746 25.73 9.58 -11.41
C ALA A 746 24.34 10.06 -11.82
N GLU A 747 24.09 10.09 -13.12
CA GLU A 747 22.74 10.26 -13.63
C GLU A 747 21.83 9.16 -13.04
N ALA A 748 20.62 9.53 -12.62
CA ALA A 748 19.66 8.53 -12.17
C ALA A 748 19.22 7.67 -13.37
N PRO A 749 18.90 6.37 -13.19
CA PRO A 749 18.53 5.50 -14.32
C PRO A 749 17.34 6.03 -15.13
N ILE A 750 16.45 6.79 -14.48
CA ILE A 750 15.49 7.66 -15.14
C ILE A 750 16.02 9.10 -15.02
N ARG A 751 16.61 9.60 -16.11
CA ARG A 751 17.25 10.91 -16.21
C ARG A 751 16.38 12.07 -15.74
N ARG A 752 15.10 12.09 -16.16
CA ARG A 752 14.25 13.26 -16.02
C ARG A 752 12.79 12.86 -15.76
N ILE A 753 12.10 13.61 -14.90
CA ILE A 753 10.66 13.44 -14.63
C ILE A 753 10.02 14.82 -14.50
N ASN A 754 8.89 15.08 -15.18
CA ASN A 754 8.18 16.36 -15.08
C ASN A 754 9.09 17.58 -15.34
N HIS A 755 9.95 17.52 -16.36
CA HIS A 755 10.97 18.54 -16.66
C HIS A 755 11.99 18.78 -15.53
N ARG A 756 12.16 17.82 -14.62
CA ARG A 756 13.17 17.89 -13.55
C ARG A 756 14.21 16.81 -13.75
N PHE A 757 15.46 17.23 -13.89
CA PHE A 757 16.63 16.37 -14.00
C PHE A 757 16.96 15.73 -12.66
N ARG A 758 17.47 14.50 -12.71
CA ARG A 758 17.68 13.64 -11.56
C ARG A 758 19.11 13.11 -11.54
N TRP A 759 19.84 13.43 -10.49
CA TRP A 759 21.18 12.92 -10.20
C TRP A 759 21.18 12.19 -8.88
N GLN A 760 21.96 11.11 -8.75
CA GLN A 760 21.98 10.30 -7.55
C GLN A 760 23.39 10.10 -6.98
N VAL A 761 23.44 10.01 -5.65
CA VAL A 761 24.62 9.60 -4.89
C VAL A 761 24.20 8.40 -4.04
N LEU A 762 24.99 7.32 -4.10
CA LEU A 762 24.76 6.11 -3.30
C LEU A 762 25.74 6.06 -2.14
N ILE A 763 25.25 5.72 -0.95
CA ILE A 763 26.05 5.56 0.25
C ILE A 763 25.90 4.15 0.77
N LYS A 764 27.04 3.50 1.03
CA LYS A 764 27.09 2.17 1.65
C LYS A 764 27.89 2.23 2.94
N ALA A 765 27.42 1.53 3.97
CA ALA A 765 28.14 1.41 5.24
C ALA A 765 27.78 0.09 5.93
N SER A 766 28.53 -0.29 6.97
CA SER A 766 28.28 -1.51 7.75
C SER A 766 26.94 -1.49 8.51
N SER A 767 26.33 -0.31 8.68
CA SER A 767 24.99 -0.18 9.27
C SER A 767 24.28 1.10 8.82
N ALA A 768 22.95 1.07 8.81
CA ALA A 768 22.10 2.24 8.57
C ALA A 768 22.33 3.35 9.61
N GLY A 769 22.71 3.00 10.85
CA GLY A 769 23.05 3.96 11.89
C GLY A 769 24.27 4.82 11.56
N LEU A 770 25.28 4.27 10.87
CA LEU A 770 26.41 5.07 10.37
C LEU A 770 25.98 6.01 9.24
N ILE A 771 25.15 5.53 8.31
CA ILE A 771 24.60 6.37 7.24
C ILE A 771 23.83 7.54 7.84
N ARG A 772 22.96 7.29 8.82
CA ARG A 772 22.23 8.32 9.56
C ARG A 772 23.17 9.37 10.16
N LYS A 773 24.21 8.95 10.89
CA LYS A 773 25.18 9.87 11.50
C LYS A 773 25.85 10.77 10.47
N VAL A 774 26.21 10.22 9.30
CA VAL A 774 26.76 11.00 8.18
C VAL A 774 25.72 12.00 7.67
N PHE A 775 24.48 11.57 7.45
CA PHE A 775 23.41 12.49 7.02
C PHE A 775 23.11 13.59 8.05
N GLU A 776 23.12 13.30 9.35
CA GLU A 776 22.91 14.32 10.39
C GLU A 776 24.00 15.40 10.32
N LYS A 777 25.27 15.00 10.19
CA LYS A 777 26.37 15.96 10.05
C LYS A 777 26.35 16.73 8.74
N SER A 778 26.13 16.04 7.61
CA SER A 778 26.24 16.62 6.28
C SER A 778 25.02 17.45 5.85
N LEU A 779 23.83 17.16 6.38
CA LEU A 779 22.58 17.83 5.98
C LEU A 779 22.02 18.77 7.06
N LEU A 780 22.30 18.52 8.34
CA LEU A 780 21.83 19.34 9.46
C LEU A 780 22.97 20.06 10.20
N GLY A 781 24.20 19.97 9.71
CA GLY A 781 25.36 20.64 10.28
C GLY A 781 25.36 22.17 10.08
N PRO A 782 26.38 22.87 10.62
CA PRO A 782 26.49 24.33 10.59
C PRO A 782 26.68 24.92 9.18
N GLU A 783 27.16 24.12 8.22
CA GLU A 783 27.24 24.47 6.80
C GLU A 783 26.19 23.67 5.99
N PRO A 784 24.90 24.01 6.10
CA PRO A 784 23.86 23.31 5.33
C PRO A 784 24.02 23.61 3.84
N LEU A 785 23.67 22.63 3.00
CA LEU A 785 23.57 22.83 1.56
C LEU A 785 22.62 23.99 1.25
N ILE A 786 23.04 24.90 0.37
CA ILE A 786 22.22 26.02 -0.08
C ILE A 786 21.26 25.49 -1.16
N PHE A 787 19.96 25.55 -0.86
CA PHE A 787 18.89 25.13 -1.75
C PHE A 787 18.20 26.33 -2.40
N SER A 788 17.99 26.27 -3.72
CA SER A 788 16.95 27.10 -4.34
C SER A 788 15.55 26.52 -4.05
N ARG A 789 14.50 27.34 -4.21
CA ARG A 789 13.11 26.90 -3.96
C ARG A 789 12.65 25.77 -4.91
N GLU A 790 13.33 25.59 -6.03
CA GLU A 790 12.98 24.64 -7.09
C GLU A 790 13.79 23.33 -7.03
N GLU A 791 14.79 23.28 -6.15
CA GLU A 791 15.60 22.09 -5.87
C GLU A 791 14.92 21.19 -4.84
N ASN A 792 15.12 19.89 -4.99
CA ASN A 792 14.64 18.90 -4.03
C ASN A 792 15.67 17.79 -3.82
N ILE A 793 15.82 17.33 -2.58
CA ILE A 793 16.58 16.13 -2.24
C ILE A 793 15.63 15.08 -1.69
N ILE A 794 15.69 13.87 -2.27
CA ILE A 794 14.96 12.71 -1.77
C ILE A 794 15.98 11.72 -1.21
N LEU A 795 15.78 11.34 0.06
CA LEU A 795 16.56 10.32 0.73
C LEU A 795 15.78 9.01 0.77
N ASP A 796 16.41 7.90 0.42
CA ASP A 796 15.84 6.57 0.53
C ASP A 796 16.83 5.62 1.21
N ILE A 797 16.53 5.25 2.46
CA ILE A 797 17.31 4.30 3.25
C ILE A 797 16.81 2.89 2.98
N ASP A 798 17.75 1.98 2.73
CA ASP A 798 17.51 0.61 2.27
C ASP A 798 16.57 0.59 1.05
N PRO A 799 16.98 1.22 -0.06
CA PRO A 799 16.16 1.28 -1.26
C PRO A 799 15.95 -0.14 -1.78
N GLN A 800 14.69 -0.48 -2.04
CA GLN A 800 14.36 -1.74 -2.71
C GLN A 800 14.60 -1.64 -4.21
N HIS A 801 14.66 -0.44 -4.79
CA HIS A 801 14.86 -0.21 -6.21
C HIS A 801 15.82 0.95 -6.45
N LEU A 802 16.68 0.86 -7.46
CA LEU A 802 17.64 1.91 -7.81
C LEU A 802 17.25 2.77 -9.02
N MET A 803 16.15 2.46 -9.72
CA MET A 803 15.61 3.29 -10.82
C MET A 803 14.52 4.25 -10.36
#